data_AF-A0A835DIT6-F1
#
_entry.id   AF-A0A835DIT6-F1
#
_cell.length_a   1.000
_cell.length_b   1.000
_cell.length_c   1.000
_cell.angle_alpha   90.00
_cell.angle_beta   90.00
_cell.angle_gamma   90.00
#
_symmetry.space_group_name_H-M   'P 1'
#
loop_
_entity.id
_entity.type
_entity.pdbx_description
1 polymer ?
#
loop_
_entity_poly.entity_id
_entity_poly.type
_entity_poly.pdbx_seq_one_letter_code
_entity_poly.pdbx_strand_id
1 'polypeptide(L)'
;MKVSTKSSAVMVGKGPQWTCRKKDIHPVFHEDAKMYSEIAGVDVAARVDDTAGEPGGTEAKEKELKKLKAAQKAEAAKLQTQKAANAPKKSERKHSKRDTGEENPEDYVDPKTPLGEKKRLSSQMAKQYNPSEVEKSWYAWWEKSGFFVADSSSSKPPFVIVLPPPNVTGALHIGHGLTAAIQDTIIRWRRMSGYNTLWVPGMDHAGIATQVVVEKKLMRESKLTRHDIGREKFVSEVWKWKNEHGGTILKQERRLGASLDWSRECFTMDEKRSKAVTEAFVRLYREGLIYRDLRLVNWDCILRTAISDIEVDYKDIKERTLLKVPGYQNPVEFGVLTSFAYPLEGGLGDIVVATTRVETMLGDTAIAVHPADKRYSHLHGKFAIHPFNGRKLPIVCDAVLVDPEFGTGAVKVKGTIFRQRMVILLFLFQFSMVFKIMTLAGIGAVKITPAHDPNDFEVGKRHNLEFINIFTDDGKINSNGGSEFEGMLRFEARVAIIEALHKKGLYRAAQNNEMRLGFCSRSNDVVEPMIKPQWYVNCNNMAKQALDAVIDDDNRKIEIIPKQYAAEWKRWLENIRDWCISRQLWWGHRIPAWYVSLEDDKLKEYGTYHDHWVVGRNEEEAQVEASRIFAGKRFQMAQDPDVLDTWFSSGLFPLSVLGWPEETEDIKAFYPTSVLETGHDILFFGLLGW
;
A
#
# COMPACT_ATOMS: atom_id res chain seq x y z
N MET A 1 -5.31 -22.28 -19.97
CA MET A 1 -4.83 -21.48 -18.81
C MET A 1 -3.72 -20.59 -19.34
N LYS A 2 -3.94 -19.27 -19.44
CA LYS A 2 -2.87 -18.31 -19.74
C LYS A 2 -2.39 -17.76 -18.39
N VAL A 3 -1.16 -18.10 -18.01
CA VAL A 3 -0.48 -17.55 -16.85
C VAL A 3 0.10 -16.20 -17.27
N SER A 4 -0.32 -15.13 -16.62
CA SER A 4 0.27 -13.79 -16.78
C SER A 4 1.61 -13.76 -16.03
N THR A 5 2.72 -13.75 -16.75
CA THR A 5 4.05 -13.49 -16.19
C THR A 5 4.13 -12.02 -15.78
N LYS A 6 4.24 -11.74 -14.47
CA LYS A 6 4.55 -10.40 -13.96
C LYS A 6 6.04 -10.13 -14.21
N SER A 7 6.37 -8.97 -14.79
CA SER A 7 7.76 -8.57 -15.06
C SER A 7 8.43 -8.05 -13.78
N SER A 8 9.68 -8.45 -13.53
CA SER A 8 10.53 -7.97 -12.42
C SER A 8 11.26 -6.67 -12.80
N ALA A 9 11.59 -5.84 -11.79
CA ALA A 9 12.43 -4.65 -11.95
C ALA A 9 13.75 -4.81 -11.16
N VAL A 10 14.84 -4.33 -11.73
CA VAL A 10 16.22 -4.44 -11.22
C VAL A 10 16.85 -3.06 -11.27
N MET A 11 17.41 -2.58 -10.15
CA MET A 11 18.30 -1.42 -10.14
C MET A 11 19.76 -1.83 -10.00
N VAL A 12 20.65 -1.22 -10.77
CA VAL A 12 22.10 -1.52 -10.77
C VAL A 12 22.89 -0.26 -10.46
N GLY A 13 23.79 -0.34 -9.47
CA GLY A 13 24.77 0.73 -9.17
C GLY A 13 25.97 0.68 -10.11
N LYS A 14 26.45 1.84 -10.59
CA LYS A 14 27.67 1.92 -11.41
C LYS A 14 28.93 1.85 -10.53
N GLY A 15 29.63 0.71 -10.56
CA GLY A 15 31.06 0.63 -10.20
C GLY A 15 31.96 1.19 -11.32
N PRO A 16 33.27 1.37 -11.08
CA PRO A 16 34.19 1.96 -12.05
C PRO A 16 34.22 1.15 -13.36
N GLN A 17 34.12 1.86 -14.49
CA GLN A 17 34.17 1.28 -15.83
C GLN A 17 35.55 0.65 -16.10
N TRP A 18 35.58 -0.64 -16.43
CA TRP A 18 36.77 -1.31 -16.94
C TRP A 18 36.52 -1.85 -18.34
N THR A 19 37.26 -1.31 -19.32
CA THR A 19 37.30 -1.81 -20.69
C THR A 19 38.11 -3.11 -20.73
N CYS A 20 37.47 -4.24 -21.04
CA CYS A 20 38.18 -5.49 -21.32
C CYS A 20 38.79 -5.44 -22.72
N ARG A 21 40.11 -5.68 -22.85
CA ARG A 21 40.80 -5.73 -24.15
C ARG A 21 40.36 -7.00 -24.89
N LYS A 22 39.98 -6.80 -26.15
CA LYS A 22 39.37 -7.77 -27.09
C LYS A 22 40.20 -9.01 -27.47
N LYS A 23 41.28 -9.36 -26.78
CA LYS A 23 42.25 -10.37 -27.28
C LYS A 23 42.23 -11.76 -26.65
N ASP A 24 41.45 -12.03 -25.61
CA ASP A 24 41.42 -13.35 -24.96
C ASP A 24 40.00 -13.97 -24.86
N ILE A 25 39.23 -13.94 -25.95
CA ILE A 25 37.93 -14.64 -26.02
C ILE A 25 38.00 -15.76 -27.08
N HIS A 26 37.88 -17.00 -26.61
CA HIS A 26 37.70 -18.22 -27.41
C HIS A 26 36.32 -18.19 -28.11
N PRO A 27 36.18 -18.68 -29.37
CA PRO A 27 34.98 -18.43 -30.18
C PRO A 27 33.83 -19.39 -29.81
N VAL A 28 33.07 -19.05 -28.78
CA VAL A 28 31.69 -19.56 -28.55
C VAL A 28 30.72 -18.41 -28.23
N PHE A 29 31.20 -17.17 -28.09
CA PHE A 29 30.40 -16.03 -27.64
C PHE A 29 30.05 -15.04 -28.76
N HIS A 30 29.44 -15.51 -29.85
CA HIS A 30 28.87 -14.61 -30.85
C HIS A 30 27.43 -14.93 -31.31
N GLU A 31 26.80 -16.00 -30.81
CA GLU A 31 25.43 -16.38 -31.23
C GLU A 31 24.32 -16.15 -30.17
N ASP A 32 24.63 -16.02 -28.88
CA ASP A 32 23.56 -15.93 -27.85
C ASP A 32 22.95 -14.54 -27.64
N ALA A 33 23.54 -13.48 -28.21
CA ALA A 33 22.97 -12.13 -28.18
C ALA A 33 21.86 -11.91 -29.24
N LYS A 34 21.74 -12.79 -30.24
CA LYS A 34 20.66 -12.77 -31.25
C LYS A 34 19.40 -13.52 -30.80
N MET A 35 19.54 -14.52 -29.93
CA MET A 35 18.41 -15.33 -29.48
C MET A 35 17.41 -14.55 -28.60
N TYR A 36 17.87 -13.50 -27.90
CA TYR A 36 16.99 -12.65 -27.07
C TYR A 36 16.23 -11.57 -27.86
N SER A 37 16.62 -11.25 -29.10
CA SER A 37 15.86 -10.31 -29.96
C SER A 37 14.84 -10.99 -30.86
N GLU A 38 15.04 -12.26 -31.22
CA GLU A 38 14.17 -12.99 -32.16
C GLU A 38 12.95 -13.68 -31.49
N ILE A 39 12.98 -13.89 -30.17
CA ILE A 39 11.83 -14.46 -29.43
C ILE A 39 10.76 -13.38 -29.11
N ALA A 40 11.09 -12.09 -29.23
CA ALA A 40 10.20 -10.97 -28.91
C ALA A 40 9.47 -10.36 -30.13
N GLY A 41 9.69 -10.87 -31.34
CA GLY A 41 9.12 -10.32 -32.58
C GLY A 41 8.47 -11.38 -33.47
N VAL A 42 7.18 -11.65 -33.25
CA VAL A 42 6.33 -12.25 -34.29
C VAL A 42 5.03 -11.45 -34.36
N ASP A 43 4.96 -10.60 -35.38
CA ASP A 43 3.72 -10.06 -35.92
C ASP A 43 2.90 -11.19 -36.57
N VAL A 44 1.61 -11.25 -36.24
CA VAL A 44 0.63 -11.91 -37.12
C VAL A 44 -0.50 -10.92 -37.38
N ALA A 45 -0.35 -10.19 -38.47
CA ALA A 45 -1.46 -9.55 -39.16
C ALA A 45 -2.27 -10.63 -39.90
N ALA A 46 -3.56 -10.74 -39.59
CA ALA A 46 -4.54 -11.39 -40.47
C ALA A 46 -5.81 -10.52 -40.49
N ARG A 47 -6.00 -9.85 -41.63
CA ARG A 47 -7.27 -9.24 -42.06
C ARG A 47 -8.27 -10.35 -42.38
N VAL A 48 -9.51 -10.23 -41.91
CA VAL A 48 -10.72 -10.76 -42.55
C VAL A 48 -11.85 -9.74 -42.35
N ASP A 49 -12.64 -9.58 -43.41
CA ASP A 49 -13.54 -8.50 -43.81
C ASP A 49 -14.64 -8.02 -42.86
N ASP A 50 -15.00 -6.75 -43.08
CA ASP A 50 -16.25 -6.10 -42.72
C ASP A 50 -17.46 -6.74 -43.44
N THR A 51 -18.47 -7.15 -42.68
CA THR A 51 -19.87 -7.09 -43.12
C THR A 51 -20.73 -6.55 -41.98
N ALA A 52 -21.50 -5.51 -42.30
CA ALA A 52 -22.36 -4.74 -41.41
C ALA A 52 -23.48 -5.56 -40.75
N GLY A 53 -23.76 -5.27 -39.47
CA GLY A 53 -24.92 -5.73 -38.70
C GLY A 53 -24.99 -5.07 -37.32
N GLU A 54 -26.18 -4.61 -36.94
CA GLU A 54 -26.55 -3.67 -35.86
C GLU A 54 -26.09 -3.98 -34.41
N PRO A 55 -26.07 -2.98 -33.49
CA PRO A 55 -25.51 -3.12 -32.15
C PRO A 55 -26.54 -3.51 -31.07
N GLY A 56 -26.22 -4.54 -30.28
CA GLY A 56 -26.86 -4.78 -28.97
C GLY A 56 -26.95 -6.26 -28.57
N GLY A 57 -26.15 -6.68 -27.57
CA GLY A 57 -26.44 -7.90 -26.79
C GLY A 57 -25.40 -9.03 -26.75
N THR A 58 -24.12 -8.77 -27.03
CA THR A 58 -23.10 -9.83 -27.16
C THR A 58 -22.42 -10.27 -25.85
N GLU A 59 -22.13 -9.39 -24.88
CA GLU A 59 -21.41 -9.78 -23.66
C GLU A 59 -22.22 -10.67 -22.68
N ALA A 60 -23.54 -10.44 -22.57
CA ALA A 60 -24.40 -11.24 -21.70
C ALA A 60 -24.57 -12.67 -22.24
N LYS A 61 -24.72 -12.81 -23.56
CA LYS A 61 -24.81 -14.11 -24.25
C LYS A 61 -23.49 -14.88 -24.17
N GLU A 62 -22.35 -14.20 -24.26
CA GLU A 62 -21.04 -14.85 -24.15
C GLU A 62 -20.75 -15.35 -22.71
N LYS A 63 -21.24 -14.63 -21.70
CA LYS A 63 -21.14 -15.01 -20.28
C LYS A 63 -22.07 -16.18 -19.93
N GLU A 64 -23.28 -16.21 -20.48
CA GLU A 64 -24.17 -17.38 -20.37
C GLU A 64 -23.58 -18.61 -21.07
N LEU A 65 -23.04 -18.44 -22.28
CA LEU A 65 -22.43 -19.54 -23.03
C LEU A 65 -21.22 -20.14 -22.30
N LYS A 66 -20.42 -19.30 -21.61
CA LYS A 66 -19.32 -19.76 -20.74
C LYS A 66 -19.82 -20.50 -19.49
N LYS A 67 -20.93 -20.04 -18.87
CA LYS A 67 -21.56 -20.75 -17.74
C LYS A 67 -22.15 -22.11 -18.16
N LEU A 68 -22.83 -22.18 -19.31
CA LEU A 68 -23.38 -23.41 -19.86
C LEU A 68 -22.29 -24.44 -20.18
N LYS A 69 -21.19 -24.02 -20.81
CA LYS A 69 -20.05 -24.91 -21.09
C LYS A 69 -19.35 -25.39 -19.80
N ALA A 70 -19.27 -24.56 -18.76
CA ALA A 70 -18.70 -24.96 -17.48
C ALA A 70 -19.60 -25.97 -16.74
N ALA A 71 -20.93 -25.77 -16.78
CA ALA A 71 -21.91 -26.68 -16.20
C ALA A 71 -21.89 -28.05 -16.90
N GLN A 72 -21.87 -28.07 -18.25
CA GLN A 72 -21.77 -29.32 -19.03
C GLN A 72 -20.47 -30.09 -18.73
N LYS A 73 -19.35 -29.39 -18.52
CA LYS A 73 -18.06 -30.03 -18.19
C LYS A 73 -18.04 -30.61 -16.77
N ALA A 74 -18.71 -29.95 -15.82
CA ALA A 74 -18.88 -30.47 -14.47
C ALA A 74 -19.82 -31.68 -14.42
N GLU A 75 -20.86 -31.69 -15.25
CA GLU A 75 -21.80 -32.80 -15.37
C GLU A 75 -21.16 -34.03 -16.05
N ALA A 76 -20.36 -33.81 -17.10
CA ALA A 76 -19.57 -34.86 -17.74
C ALA A 76 -18.55 -35.51 -16.79
N ALA A 77 -17.91 -34.72 -15.92
CA ALA A 77 -17.00 -35.23 -14.89
C ALA A 77 -17.75 -36.07 -13.83
N LYS A 78 -18.95 -35.64 -13.41
CA LYS A 78 -19.80 -36.43 -12.49
C LYS A 78 -20.25 -37.76 -13.10
N LEU A 79 -20.62 -37.77 -14.38
CA LEU A 79 -20.99 -38.98 -15.12
C LEU A 79 -19.82 -39.97 -15.30
N GLN A 80 -18.59 -39.48 -15.47
CA GLN A 80 -17.40 -40.34 -15.50
C GLN A 80 -17.09 -40.95 -14.12
N THR A 81 -17.33 -40.19 -13.05
CA THR A 81 -17.10 -40.67 -11.68
C THR A 81 -18.15 -41.71 -11.24
N GLN A 82 -19.40 -41.57 -11.71
CA GLN A 82 -20.47 -42.55 -11.47
C GLN A 82 -20.33 -43.84 -12.30
N LYS A 83 -19.76 -43.77 -13.52
CA LYS A 83 -19.46 -44.97 -14.32
C LYS A 83 -18.32 -45.82 -13.77
N ALA A 84 -17.40 -45.23 -12.99
CA ALA A 84 -16.31 -45.96 -12.34
C ALA A 84 -16.75 -46.72 -11.07
N ALA A 85 -17.93 -46.42 -10.50
CA ALA A 85 -18.41 -47.01 -9.25
C ALA A 85 -19.25 -48.29 -9.43
N ASN A 86 -19.67 -48.64 -10.66
CA ASN A 86 -20.66 -49.70 -10.92
C ASN A 86 -20.19 -50.84 -11.85
N ALA A 87 -18.91 -51.26 -11.78
CA ALA A 87 -18.43 -52.44 -12.51
C ALA A 87 -18.15 -53.63 -11.56
N PRO A 88 -18.70 -54.84 -11.82
CA PRO A 88 -18.66 -55.96 -10.88
C PRO A 88 -17.36 -56.79 -10.93
N LYS A 89 -16.95 -57.33 -9.78
CA LYS A 89 -15.87 -58.31 -9.60
C LYS A 89 -16.36 -59.73 -9.90
N LYS A 90 -15.68 -60.49 -10.78
CA LYS A 90 -15.44 -61.94 -10.61
C LYS A 90 -14.40 -62.53 -11.57
N SER A 91 -13.82 -63.63 -11.09
CA SER A 91 -12.60 -64.37 -11.43
C SER A 91 -12.75 -65.46 -12.51
N GLU A 92 -11.69 -65.76 -13.27
CA GLU A 92 -10.93 -67.05 -13.29
C GLU A 92 -9.97 -67.17 -14.52
N ARG A 93 -8.95 -68.02 -14.35
CA ARG A 93 -7.64 -68.09 -15.05
C ARG A 93 -7.66 -68.75 -16.44
N LYS A 94 -6.76 -68.32 -17.36
CA LYS A 94 -5.62 -69.15 -17.85
C LYS A 94 -4.60 -68.39 -18.73
N HIS A 95 -3.33 -68.58 -18.36
CA HIS A 95 -2.04 -68.26 -18.98
C HIS A 95 -1.96 -67.57 -20.36
N SER A 96 -1.22 -66.45 -20.39
CA SER A 96 0.04 -66.42 -21.15
C SER A 96 1.10 -65.65 -20.35
N LYS A 97 2.31 -66.23 -20.31
CA LYS A 97 3.49 -65.73 -19.62
C LYS A 97 3.89 -64.35 -20.13
N ARG A 98 3.93 -63.37 -19.22
CA ARG A 98 5.12 -62.54 -18.98
C ARG A 98 5.08 -62.13 -17.52
N ASP A 99 5.64 -63.02 -16.72
CA ASP A 99 6.08 -62.73 -15.37
C ASP A 99 7.41 -61.98 -15.48
N THR A 100 7.45 -60.83 -14.82
CA THR A 100 8.58 -60.29 -14.05
C THR A 100 8.03 -59.03 -13.39
N GLY A 101 7.49 -59.22 -12.18
CA GLY A 101 7.77 -58.24 -11.15
C GLY A 101 9.26 -58.27 -10.84
N GLU A 102 9.85 -57.09 -10.65
CA GLU A 102 11.13 -56.78 -9.99
C GLU A 102 11.13 -55.24 -9.91
N GLU A 103 10.67 -54.70 -8.79
CA GLU A 103 11.52 -54.08 -7.77
C GLU A 103 12.35 -52.90 -8.29
N ASN A 104 12.38 -51.82 -7.49
CA ASN A 104 13.46 -50.84 -7.51
C ASN A 104 14.76 -51.60 -7.82
N PRO A 105 15.52 -51.32 -8.89
CA PRO A 105 16.73 -52.10 -9.11
C PRO A 105 17.63 -51.88 -7.89
N GLU A 106 18.03 -52.98 -7.25
CA GLU A 106 18.65 -53.11 -5.92
C GLU A 106 19.92 -52.29 -5.64
N ASP A 107 20.29 -51.30 -6.44
CA ASP A 107 21.65 -50.76 -6.40
C ASP A 107 21.78 -49.25 -6.16
N TYR A 108 20.68 -48.47 -6.07
CA TYR A 108 20.75 -47.09 -5.58
C TYR A 108 20.23 -46.96 -4.16
N VAL A 109 21.17 -47.00 -3.21
CA VAL A 109 20.92 -46.64 -1.81
C VAL A 109 21.53 -45.27 -1.57
N ASP A 110 20.71 -44.24 -1.27
CA ASP A 110 21.22 -42.94 -0.79
C ASP A 110 21.89 -43.18 0.58
N PRO A 111 23.23 -43.11 0.67
CA PRO A 111 23.91 -43.39 1.92
C PRO A 111 23.52 -42.33 2.95
N LYS A 112 23.16 -42.78 4.16
CA LYS A 112 22.83 -41.87 5.26
C LYS A 112 24.01 -40.93 5.50
N THR A 113 23.77 -39.64 5.28
CA THR A 113 24.73 -38.57 5.57
C THR A 113 24.32 -37.93 6.89
N PRO A 114 25.22 -37.84 7.89
CA PRO A 114 24.97 -37.09 9.11
C PRO A 114 24.64 -35.61 8.82
N LEU A 115 23.80 -35.00 9.65
CA LEU A 115 23.39 -33.61 9.44
C LEU A 115 24.60 -32.67 9.44
N GLY A 116 24.74 -31.89 8.36
CA GLY A 116 25.84 -30.93 8.19
C GLY A 116 27.14 -31.53 7.64
N GLU A 117 27.22 -32.84 7.40
CA GLU A 117 28.33 -33.43 6.64
C GLU A 117 28.10 -33.32 5.13
N LYS A 118 29.19 -33.25 4.36
CA LYS A 118 29.12 -33.29 2.89
C LYS A 118 28.38 -34.56 2.48
N LYS A 119 27.42 -34.42 1.56
CA LYS A 119 26.60 -35.53 1.06
C LYS A 119 27.51 -36.68 0.63
N ARG A 120 27.30 -37.85 1.25
CA ARG A 120 27.92 -39.10 0.82
C ARG A 120 27.26 -39.49 -0.49
N LEU A 121 28.06 -39.70 -1.54
CA LEU A 121 27.54 -40.09 -2.85
C LEU A 121 27.44 -41.61 -2.90
N SER A 122 26.35 -42.12 -3.47
CA SER A 122 26.26 -43.54 -3.82
C SER A 122 27.36 -43.89 -4.82
N SER A 123 27.89 -45.12 -4.74
CA SER A 123 28.82 -45.66 -5.73
C SER A 123 28.16 -45.86 -7.11
N GLN A 124 26.84 -45.95 -7.14
CA GLN A 124 26.07 -46.11 -8.37
C GLN A 124 25.15 -44.91 -8.62
N MET A 125 24.99 -44.50 -9.89
CA MET A 125 24.04 -43.47 -10.28
C MET A 125 22.62 -44.03 -10.41
N ALA A 126 21.64 -43.34 -9.85
CA ALA A 126 20.24 -43.69 -10.04
C ALA A 126 19.83 -43.59 -11.52
N LYS A 127 18.94 -44.49 -11.97
CA LYS A 127 18.41 -44.47 -13.35
C LYS A 127 17.54 -43.24 -13.65
N GLN A 128 16.96 -42.62 -12.62
CA GLN A 128 16.12 -41.44 -12.74
C GLN A 128 16.54 -40.39 -11.70
N TYR A 129 16.47 -39.11 -12.08
CA TYR A 129 16.73 -38.00 -11.18
C TYR A 129 15.63 -37.90 -10.13
N ASN A 130 16.00 -37.94 -8.85
CA ASN A 130 15.11 -37.69 -7.73
C ASN A 130 15.63 -36.47 -6.94
N PRO A 131 14.98 -35.29 -7.04
CA PRO A 131 15.44 -34.07 -6.39
C PRO A 131 15.47 -34.21 -4.86
N SER A 132 14.50 -34.91 -4.27
CA SER A 132 14.43 -35.10 -2.81
C SER A 132 15.65 -35.84 -2.28
N GLU A 133 16.14 -36.86 -2.99
CA GLU A 133 17.37 -37.55 -2.61
C GLU A 133 18.61 -36.72 -2.95
N VAL A 134 18.64 -36.03 -4.09
CA VAL A 134 19.81 -35.23 -4.49
C VAL A 134 20.04 -34.06 -3.54
N GLU A 135 19.03 -33.25 -3.25
CA GLU A 135 19.12 -32.03 -2.43
C GLU A 135 19.41 -32.31 -0.95
N LYS A 136 19.02 -33.49 -0.48
CA LYS A 136 19.16 -33.92 0.92
C LYS A 136 20.60 -33.82 1.39
N SER A 137 20.78 -33.22 2.56
CA SER A 137 22.06 -32.98 3.26
C SER A 137 22.95 -31.88 2.69
N TRP A 138 22.81 -31.46 1.42
CA TRP A 138 23.66 -30.41 0.85
C TRP A 138 23.55 -29.08 1.58
N TYR A 139 22.32 -28.63 1.82
CA TYR A 139 22.09 -27.31 2.40
C TYR A 139 22.68 -27.20 3.81
N ALA A 140 22.42 -28.20 4.65
CA ALA A 140 22.96 -28.27 6.01
C ALA A 140 24.50 -28.25 6.01
N TRP A 141 25.13 -28.90 5.04
CA TRP A 141 26.58 -28.85 4.88
C TRP A 141 27.10 -27.50 4.41
N TRP A 142 26.42 -26.87 3.44
CA TRP A 142 26.80 -25.53 2.95
C TRP A 142 26.74 -24.49 4.06
N GLU A 143 25.68 -24.51 4.86
CA GLU A 143 25.49 -23.62 6.00
C GLU A 143 26.54 -23.87 7.08
N LYS A 144 26.76 -25.14 7.48
CA LYS A 144 27.80 -25.50 8.46
C LYS A 144 29.22 -25.13 8.00
N SER A 145 29.48 -25.18 6.71
CA SER A 145 30.80 -24.85 6.14
C SER A 145 31.03 -23.34 5.95
N GLY A 146 30.01 -22.51 6.19
CA GLY A 146 30.11 -21.05 6.06
C GLY A 146 30.27 -20.56 4.62
N PHE A 147 29.87 -21.34 3.60
CA PHE A 147 30.11 -20.98 2.19
C PHE A 147 29.37 -19.73 1.71
N PHE A 148 28.38 -19.27 2.46
CA PHE A 148 27.58 -18.09 2.11
C PHE A 148 28.08 -16.82 2.80
N VAL A 149 29.00 -16.94 3.75
CA VAL A 149 29.46 -15.83 4.59
C VAL A 149 30.38 -14.91 3.80
N ALA A 150 30.05 -13.61 3.77
CA ALA A 150 30.93 -12.59 3.23
C ALA A 150 31.93 -12.11 4.29
N ASP A 151 33.18 -11.88 3.87
CA ASP A 151 34.26 -11.41 4.73
C ASP A 151 34.52 -9.91 4.47
N SER A 152 34.25 -9.06 5.46
CA SER A 152 34.44 -7.60 5.35
C SER A 152 35.92 -7.20 5.21
N SER A 153 36.85 -8.08 5.58
CA SER A 153 38.30 -7.85 5.41
C SER A 153 38.84 -8.31 4.05
N SER A 154 37.99 -8.91 3.21
CA SER A 154 38.41 -9.46 1.92
C SER A 154 38.90 -8.37 0.96
N SER A 155 40.03 -8.62 0.29
CA SER A 155 40.54 -7.76 -0.78
C SER A 155 39.81 -7.96 -2.12
N LYS A 156 38.87 -8.91 -2.21
CA LYS A 156 38.08 -9.17 -3.41
C LYS A 156 37.02 -8.08 -3.58
N PRO A 157 36.63 -7.73 -4.83
CA PRO A 157 35.59 -6.74 -5.06
C PRO A 157 34.26 -7.20 -4.45
N PRO A 158 33.55 -6.35 -3.69
CA PRO A 158 32.27 -6.70 -3.11
C PRO A 158 31.17 -6.77 -4.18
N PHE A 159 30.20 -7.66 -3.99
CA PHE A 159 28.95 -7.65 -4.74
C PHE A 159 27.79 -7.93 -3.79
N VAL A 160 26.93 -6.92 -3.60
CA VAL A 160 26.01 -6.89 -2.46
C VAL A 160 24.57 -6.80 -2.95
N ILE A 161 23.74 -7.73 -2.49
CA ILE A 161 22.28 -7.69 -2.61
C ILE A 161 21.71 -7.76 -1.18
N VAL A 162 20.72 -6.92 -0.89
CA VAL A 162 19.91 -7.07 0.31
C VAL A 162 18.59 -7.65 -0.13
N LEU A 163 18.22 -8.82 0.39
CA LEU A 163 16.93 -9.43 0.10
C LEU A 163 15.83 -8.49 0.61
N PRO A 164 14.87 -8.04 -0.25
CA PRO A 164 13.71 -7.32 0.22
C PRO A 164 13.02 -8.16 1.31
N PRO A 165 12.98 -7.67 2.56
CA PRO A 165 12.63 -8.53 3.70
C PRO A 165 11.17 -8.99 3.60
N PRO A 166 10.88 -10.30 3.54
CA PRO A 166 9.50 -10.78 3.48
C PRO A 166 8.73 -10.40 4.75
N ASN A 167 7.46 -10.02 4.57
CA ASN A 167 6.57 -9.69 5.66
C ASN A 167 6.27 -10.91 6.53
N VAL A 168 6.28 -10.75 7.87
CA VAL A 168 5.93 -11.84 8.80
C VAL A 168 4.41 -12.05 8.91
N THR A 169 3.75 -12.26 7.77
CA THR A 169 2.29 -12.43 7.66
C THR A 169 1.86 -13.88 7.40
N GLY A 170 2.79 -14.84 7.39
CA GLY A 170 2.48 -16.25 7.12
C GLY A 170 3.64 -17.00 6.47
N ALA A 171 3.37 -17.62 5.32
CA ALA A 171 4.32 -18.38 4.53
C ALA A 171 4.58 -17.71 3.17
N LEU A 172 5.75 -17.98 2.58
CA LEU A 172 6.13 -17.52 1.25
C LEU A 172 5.28 -18.18 0.16
N HIS A 173 4.89 -17.37 -0.83
CA HIS A 173 4.26 -17.80 -2.08
C HIS A 173 5.23 -17.75 -3.28
N ILE A 174 4.79 -18.23 -4.45
CA ILE A 174 5.60 -18.34 -5.70
C ILE A 174 6.33 -17.05 -6.10
N GLY A 175 5.76 -15.87 -5.84
CA GLY A 175 6.42 -14.58 -6.08
C GLY A 175 7.75 -14.43 -5.32
N HIS A 176 7.81 -14.83 -4.04
CA HIS A 176 9.06 -14.83 -3.28
C HIS A 176 10.05 -15.84 -3.84
N GLY A 177 9.57 -17.01 -4.27
CA GLY A 177 10.40 -18.02 -4.92
C GLY A 177 11.05 -17.50 -6.21
N LEU A 178 10.34 -16.67 -6.99
CA LEU A 178 10.88 -16.00 -8.18
C LEU A 178 12.00 -15.02 -7.81
N THR A 179 11.74 -14.11 -6.87
CA THR A 179 12.73 -13.14 -6.35
C THR A 179 13.99 -13.86 -5.84
N ALA A 180 13.82 -14.85 -4.96
CA ALA A 180 14.93 -15.63 -4.41
C ALA A 180 15.72 -16.36 -5.51
N ALA A 181 15.05 -16.97 -6.49
CA ALA A 181 15.73 -17.66 -7.59
C ALA A 181 16.57 -16.71 -8.47
N ILE A 182 16.06 -15.52 -8.78
CA ILE A 182 16.77 -14.52 -9.58
C ILE A 182 18.00 -14.01 -8.82
N GLN A 183 17.81 -13.58 -7.56
CA GLN A 183 18.89 -13.04 -6.72
C GLN A 183 19.96 -14.09 -6.44
N ASP A 184 19.58 -15.32 -6.08
CA ASP A 184 20.52 -16.41 -5.80
C ASP A 184 21.35 -16.76 -7.04
N THR A 185 20.74 -16.75 -8.23
CA THR A 185 21.45 -16.97 -9.50
C THR A 185 22.54 -15.90 -9.72
N ILE A 186 22.19 -14.63 -9.52
CA ILE A 186 23.15 -13.52 -9.65
C ILE A 186 24.27 -13.64 -8.63
N ILE A 187 23.94 -13.92 -7.37
CA ILE A 187 24.90 -14.07 -6.27
C ILE A 187 25.85 -15.23 -6.52
N ARG A 188 25.34 -16.41 -6.89
CA ARG A 188 26.19 -17.57 -7.20
C ARG A 188 27.11 -17.30 -8.37
N TRP A 189 26.59 -16.71 -9.44
CA TRP A 189 27.40 -16.36 -10.61
C TRP A 189 28.52 -15.37 -10.25
N ARG A 190 28.23 -14.32 -9.47
CA ARG A 190 29.23 -13.34 -9.01
C ARG A 190 30.26 -13.97 -8.08
N ARG A 191 29.83 -14.85 -7.17
CA ARG A 191 30.72 -15.60 -6.26
C ARG A 191 31.69 -16.46 -7.05
N MET A 192 31.18 -17.19 -8.05
CA MET A 192 32.00 -18.00 -8.97
C MET A 192 32.92 -17.15 -9.84
N SER A 193 32.54 -15.91 -10.12
CA SER A 193 33.34 -14.93 -10.87
C SER A 193 34.41 -14.21 -10.02
N GLY A 194 34.62 -14.63 -8.76
CA GLY A 194 35.68 -14.13 -7.89
C GLY A 194 35.32 -12.95 -6.99
N TYR A 195 34.04 -12.55 -6.92
CA TYR A 195 33.59 -11.46 -6.05
C TYR A 195 33.41 -11.93 -4.60
N ASN A 196 33.58 -10.99 -3.65
CA ASN A 196 33.13 -11.15 -2.28
C ASN A 196 31.62 -10.86 -2.22
N THR A 197 30.80 -11.89 -2.38
CA THR A 197 29.35 -11.70 -2.50
C THR A 197 28.68 -11.69 -1.13
N LEU A 198 27.93 -10.64 -0.84
CA LEU A 198 27.04 -10.58 0.32
C LEU A 198 25.59 -10.58 -0.15
N TRP A 199 24.82 -11.57 0.30
CA TRP A 199 23.37 -11.59 0.14
C TRP A 199 22.71 -11.62 1.51
N VAL A 200 22.19 -10.48 1.94
CA VAL A 200 21.71 -10.30 3.31
C VAL A 200 20.27 -10.80 3.47
N PRO A 201 20.00 -11.78 4.36
CA PRO A 201 18.65 -12.20 4.69
C PRO A 201 18.01 -11.28 5.73
N GLY A 202 16.68 -11.15 5.68
CA GLY A 202 15.93 -10.57 6.78
C GLY A 202 14.43 -10.67 6.64
N MET A 203 13.72 -10.16 7.63
CA MET A 203 12.25 -10.19 7.71
C MET A 203 11.70 -8.83 8.15
N ASP A 204 10.54 -8.48 7.62
CA ASP A 204 9.85 -7.23 7.93
C ASP A 204 8.71 -7.48 8.91
N HIS A 205 8.71 -6.71 10.00
CA HIS A 205 7.62 -6.66 10.97
C HIS A 205 6.26 -6.32 10.35
N ALA A 206 6.24 -5.63 9.20
CA ALA A 206 5.07 -5.35 8.37
C ALA A 206 3.90 -4.64 9.07
N GLY A 207 4.16 -3.93 10.18
CA GLY A 207 3.24 -3.02 10.88
C GLY A 207 1.76 -3.40 10.79
N ILE A 208 1.02 -2.65 9.98
CA ILE A 208 -0.43 -2.82 9.77
C ILE A 208 -0.81 -4.22 9.28
N ALA A 209 -0.01 -4.83 8.39
CA ALA A 209 -0.31 -6.12 7.81
C ALA A 209 -0.22 -7.24 8.86
N THR A 210 0.84 -7.25 9.67
CA THR A 210 0.98 -8.22 10.77
C THR A 210 -0.08 -7.99 11.84
N GLN A 211 -0.32 -6.73 12.23
CA GLN A 211 -1.35 -6.40 13.22
C GLN A 211 -2.74 -6.92 12.78
N VAL A 212 -3.14 -6.67 11.54
CA VAL A 212 -4.44 -7.14 11.01
C VAL A 212 -4.54 -8.67 11.01
N VAL A 213 -3.46 -9.39 10.69
CA VAL A 213 -3.45 -10.86 10.71
C VAL A 213 -3.63 -11.40 12.14
N VAL A 214 -2.92 -10.81 13.10
CA VAL A 214 -3.00 -11.20 14.52
C VAL A 214 -4.37 -10.83 15.11
N GLU A 215 -4.93 -9.67 14.78
CA GLU A 215 -6.29 -9.29 15.18
C GLU A 215 -7.35 -10.27 14.62
N LYS A 216 -7.23 -10.66 13.34
CA LYS A 216 -8.12 -11.67 12.73
C LYS A 216 -7.98 -13.04 13.39
N LYS A 217 -6.76 -13.43 13.80
CA LYS A 217 -6.52 -14.65 14.59
C LYS A 217 -7.23 -14.56 15.94
N LEU A 218 -7.01 -13.48 16.69
CA LEU A 218 -7.60 -13.25 18.01
C LEU A 218 -9.13 -13.26 17.97
N MET A 219 -9.72 -12.56 16.99
CA MET A 219 -11.17 -12.54 16.80
C MET A 219 -11.75 -13.93 16.44
N ARG A 220 -11.01 -14.74 15.68
CA ARG A 220 -11.45 -16.09 15.30
C ARG A 220 -11.35 -17.07 16.46
N GLU A 221 -10.27 -17.04 17.23
CA GLU A 221 -9.97 -18.00 18.29
C GLU A 221 -10.64 -17.65 19.62
N SER A 222 -10.70 -16.37 19.97
CA SER A 222 -11.13 -15.92 21.30
C SER A 222 -12.32 -14.97 21.26
N LYS A 223 -12.76 -14.51 20.07
CA LYS A 223 -13.81 -13.48 19.92
C LYS A 223 -13.49 -12.16 20.64
N LEU A 224 -12.20 -11.92 20.89
CA LEU A 224 -11.67 -10.70 21.50
C LEU A 224 -11.03 -9.83 20.44
N THR A 225 -11.01 -8.53 20.70
CA THR A 225 -10.27 -7.51 19.93
C THR A 225 -8.96 -7.18 20.63
N ARG A 226 -8.07 -6.46 19.94
CA ARG A 226 -6.86 -5.91 20.57
C ARG A 226 -7.21 -5.02 21.78
N HIS A 227 -8.32 -4.28 21.72
CA HIS A 227 -8.73 -3.38 22.78
C HIS A 227 -9.17 -4.12 24.04
N ASP A 228 -9.75 -5.32 23.91
CA ASP A 228 -10.18 -6.13 25.06
C ASP A 228 -9.01 -6.70 25.86
N ILE A 229 -7.87 -7.00 25.19
CA ILE A 229 -6.69 -7.58 25.83
C ILE A 229 -5.63 -6.54 26.24
N GLY A 230 -5.71 -5.32 25.70
CA GLY A 230 -4.76 -4.24 25.96
C GLY A 230 -3.45 -4.35 25.17
N ARG A 231 -2.70 -3.23 25.10
CA ARG A 231 -1.52 -3.06 24.23
C ARG A 231 -0.42 -4.06 24.52
N GLU A 232 -0.03 -4.24 25.78
CA GLU A 232 1.08 -5.12 26.17
C GLU A 232 0.83 -6.58 25.78
N LYS A 233 -0.36 -7.11 26.12
CA LYS A 233 -0.74 -8.49 25.78
C LYS A 233 -0.83 -8.65 24.27
N PHE A 234 -1.42 -7.69 23.56
CA PHE A 234 -1.50 -7.73 22.11
C PHE A 234 -0.10 -7.77 21.45
N VAL A 235 0.82 -6.88 21.85
CA VAL A 235 2.19 -6.86 21.32
C VAL A 235 2.91 -8.18 21.61
N SER A 236 2.70 -8.77 22.79
CA SER A 236 3.21 -10.11 23.12
C SER A 236 2.68 -11.18 22.17
N GLU A 237 1.38 -11.16 21.83
CA GLU A 237 0.81 -12.11 20.85
C GLU A 237 1.39 -11.90 19.44
N VAL A 238 1.69 -10.66 19.05
CA VAL A 238 2.35 -10.38 17.77
C VAL A 238 3.78 -10.93 17.74
N TRP A 239 4.54 -10.82 18.85
CA TRP A 239 5.86 -11.44 18.96
C TRP A 239 5.80 -12.98 18.87
N LYS A 240 4.81 -13.62 19.50
CA LYS A 240 4.58 -15.07 19.38
C LYS A 240 4.33 -15.46 17.92
N TRP A 241 3.43 -14.73 17.24
CA TRP A 241 3.16 -14.91 15.82
C TRP A 241 4.44 -14.79 14.97
N LYS A 242 5.25 -13.76 15.24
CA LYS A 242 6.52 -13.53 14.54
C LYS A 242 7.47 -14.72 14.70
N ASN A 243 7.60 -15.26 15.91
CA ASN A 243 8.51 -16.36 16.19
C ASN A 243 8.06 -17.66 15.53
N GLU A 244 6.74 -17.92 15.48
CA GLU A 244 6.16 -19.08 14.80
C GLU A 244 6.32 -19.01 13.26
N HIS A 245 5.98 -17.87 12.66
CA HIS A 245 5.93 -17.71 11.21
C HIS A 245 7.27 -17.33 10.59
N GLY A 246 8.08 -16.54 11.29
CA GLY A 246 9.44 -16.20 10.85
C GLY A 246 10.29 -17.46 10.62
N GLY A 247 10.19 -18.44 11.52
CA GLY A 247 10.84 -19.74 11.33
C GLY A 247 10.37 -20.51 10.09
N THR A 248 9.14 -20.29 9.63
CA THR A 248 8.62 -20.92 8.40
C THR A 248 9.21 -20.27 7.15
N ILE A 249 9.27 -18.93 7.11
CA ILE A 249 9.89 -18.17 6.01
C ILE A 249 11.34 -18.61 5.80
N LEU A 250 12.12 -18.65 6.89
CA LEU A 250 13.53 -19.05 6.86
C LEU A 250 13.72 -20.49 6.37
N LYS A 251 12.82 -21.41 6.76
CA LYS A 251 12.84 -22.81 6.28
C LYS A 251 12.53 -22.89 4.78
N GLN A 252 11.61 -22.07 4.28
CA GLN A 252 11.26 -22.05 2.86
C GLN A 252 12.42 -21.54 2.00
N GLU A 253 13.08 -20.45 2.40
CA GLU A 253 14.28 -19.94 1.71
C GLU A 253 15.42 -20.97 1.67
N ARG A 254 15.69 -21.63 2.82
CA ARG A 254 16.66 -22.73 2.86
C ARG A 254 16.27 -23.90 1.96
N ARG A 255 14.96 -24.23 1.91
CA ARG A 255 14.44 -25.32 1.06
C ARG A 255 14.55 -24.98 -0.42
N LEU A 256 14.41 -23.71 -0.81
CA LEU A 256 14.66 -23.22 -2.16
C LEU A 256 16.15 -23.28 -2.55
N GLY A 257 17.04 -23.44 -1.57
CA GLY A 257 18.48 -23.48 -1.79
C GLY A 257 19.13 -22.10 -1.79
N ALA A 258 18.47 -21.06 -1.28
CA ALA A 258 19.00 -19.69 -1.25
C ALA A 258 20.37 -19.63 -0.54
N SER A 259 21.40 -19.09 -1.20
CA SER A 259 22.75 -18.93 -0.65
C SER A 259 22.95 -17.63 0.15
N LEU A 260 21.98 -17.33 1.01
CA LEU A 260 21.94 -16.17 1.91
C LEU A 260 22.98 -16.29 3.03
N ASP A 261 23.53 -15.16 3.45
CA ASP A 261 24.43 -15.09 4.60
C ASP A 261 23.61 -15.06 5.92
N TRP A 262 23.25 -16.25 6.40
CA TRP A 262 22.45 -16.41 7.63
C TRP A 262 23.10 -15.83 8.89
N SER A 263 24.43 -15.60 8.88
CA SER A 263 25.10 -14.96 10.02
C SER A 263 24.68 -13.49 10.21
N ARG A 264 24.11 -12.90 9.16
CA ARG A 264 23.62 -11.51 9.11
C ARG A 264 22.09 -11.43 9.03
N GLU A 265 21.38 -12.48 9.42
CA GLU A 265 19.91 -12.46 9.51
C GLU A 265 19.44 -11.31 10.40
N CYS A 266 18.46 -10.57 9.89
CA CYS A 266 17.94 -9.38 10.54
C CYS A 266 16.41 -9.35 10.58
N PHE A 267 15.89 -8.61 11.56
CA PHE A 267 14.48 -8.31 11.69
C PHE A 267 14.33 -6.80 11.85
N THR A 268 13.41 -6.18 11.13
CA THR A 268 13.28 -4.70 11.14
C THR A 268 13.09 -4.11 12.54
N MET A 269 12.46 -4.85 13.48
CA MET A 269 12.29 -4.43 14.87
C MET A 269 13.26 -5.09 15.87
N ASP A 270 14.38 -5.66 15.40
CA ASP A 270 15.44 -6.03 16.34
C ASP A 270 16.16 -4.80 16.90
N GLU A 271 17.00 -5.01 17.92
CA GLU A 271 17.64 -3.91 18.66
C GLU A 271 18.49 -3.01 17.76
N LYS A 272 19.28 -3.60 16.85
CA LYS A 272 20.20 -2.87 15.97
C LYS A 272 19.43 -2.02 14.96
N ARG A 273 18.42 -2.61 14.31
CA ARG A 273 17.58 -1.90 13.34
C ARG A 273 16.70 -0.85 14.01
N SER A 274 16.21 -1.11 15.22
CA SER A 274 15.45 -0.11 15.98
C SER A 274 16.28 1.11 16.34
N LYS A 275 17.57 0.93 16.71
CA LYS A 275 18.51 2.04 16.93
C LYS A 275 18.71 2.89 15.66
N ALA A 276 18.83 2.25 14.50
CA ALA A 276 18.93 2.93 13.22
C ALA A 276 17.68 3.77 12.91
N VAL A 277 16.50 3.20 13.09
CA VAL A 277 15.22 3.90 12.90
C VAL A 277 15.12 5.13 13.81
N THR A 278 15.44 4.97 15.09
CA THR A 278 15.46 6.08 16.05
C THR A 278 16.46 7.16 15.64
N GLU A 279 17.67 6.78 15.24
CA GLU A 279 18.69 7.75 14.79
C GLU A 279 18.23 8.51 13.54
N ALA A 280 17.66 7.83 12.56
CA ALA A 280 17.15 8.45 11.34
C ALA A 280 16.09 9.50 11.66
N PHE A 281 15.12 9.15 12.51
CA PHE A 281 14.08 10.08 12.92
C PHE A 281 14.68 11.33 13.60
N VAL A 282 15.57 11.14 14.56
CA VAL A 282 16.18 12.24 15.32
C VAL A 282 17.02 13.15 14.41
N ARG A 283 17.79 12.59 13.48
CA ARG A 283 18.56 13.38 12.50
C ARG A 283 17.66 14.18 11.57
N LEU A 284 16.69 13.53 10.93
CA LEU A 284 15.76 14.19 10.02
C LEU A 284 14.92 15.27 10.72
N TYR A 285 14.54 15.07 11.97
CA TYR A 285 13.87 16.09 12.78
C TYR A 285 14.77 17.30 13.04
N ARG A 286 16.03 17.07 13.45
CA ARG A 286 17.01 18.15 13.70
C ARG A 286 17.35 18.94 12.44
N GLU A 287 17.32 18.29 11.28
CA GLU A 287 17.50 18.93 9.97
C GLU A 287 16.25 19.69 9.48
N GLY A 288 15.15 19.66 10.24
CA GLY A 288 13.88 20.29 9.87
C GLY A 288 13.11 19.56 8.76
N LEU A 289 13.51 18.33 8.45
CA LEU A 289 12.84 17.48 7.45
C LEU A 289 11.66 16.73 8.03
N ILE A 290 11.70 16.36 9.32
CA ILE A 290 10.53 15.82 10.03
C ILE A 290 9.85 16.93 10.83
N TYR A 291 8.53 17.03 10.68
CA TYR A 291 7.72 17.98 11.42
C TYR A 291 6.35 17.38 11.77
N ARG A 292 5.69 17.94 12.77
CA ARG A 292 4.30 17.58 13.13
C ARG A 292 3.35 18.61 12.52
N ASP A 293 2.22 18.20 11.98
CA ASP A 293 1.22 19.12 11.43
C ASP A 293 -0.19 18.54 11.52
N LEU A 294 -1.20 19.41 11.51
CA LEU A 294 -2.61 19.06 11.49
C LEU A 294 -3.10 19.02 10.04
N ARG A 295 -3.19 17.83 9.45
CA ARG A 295 -3.62 17.68 8.06
C ARG A 295 -4.74 16.66 7.91
N LEU A 296 -5.39 16.74 6.76
CA LEU A 296 -6.31 15.71 6.31
C LEU A 296 -5.51 14.43 5.99
N VAL A 297 -5.90 13.33 6.61
CA VAL A 297 -5.34 12.00 6.36
C VAL A 297 -6.43 11.05 5.90
N ASN A 298 -6.03 10.05 5.12
CA ASN A 298 -6.86 8.89 4.86
C ASN A 298 -6.95 8.08 6.15
N TRP A 299 -8.15 8.00 6.74
CA TRP A 299 -8.39 7.30 7.99
C TRP A 299 -9.19 6.02 7.75
N ASP A 300 -8.74 4.93 8.35
CA ASP A 300 -9.48 3.67 8.43
C ASP A 300 -10.19 3.59 9.79
N CYS A 301 -11.53 3.62 9.80
CA CYS A 301 -12.32 3.59 11.04
C CYS A 301 -12.39 2.21 11.70
N ILE A 302 -12.10 1.14 10.96
CA ILE A 302 -12.06 -0.24 11.49
C ILE A 302 -10.72 -0.48 12.18
N LEU A 303 -9.62 -0.14 11.49
CA LEU A 303 -8.27 -0.31 12.03
C LEU A 303 -7.88 0.82 12.99
N ARG A 304 -8.59 1.96 12.94
CA ARG A 304 -8.37 3.18 13.73
C ARG A 304 -6.95 3.71 13.56
N THR A 305 -6.58 3.92 12.31
CA THR A 305 -5.25 4.44 11.95
C THR A 305 -5.32 5.25 10.67
N ALA A 306 -4.41 6.24 10.55
CA ALA A 306 -4.07 6.81 9.26
C ALA A 306 -3.44 5.75 8.35
N ILE A 307 -3.72 5.85 7.07
CA ILE A 307 -3.11 5.07 5.98
C ILE A 307 -2.59 6.04 4.90
N SER A 308 -1.58 5.62 4.15
CA SER A 308 -1.01 6.42 3.06
C SER A 308 -1.91 6.39 1.81
N ASP A 309 -1.75 7.36 0.91
CA ASP A 309 -2.50 7.40 -0.39
C ASP A 309 -2.33 6.12 -1.20
N ILE A 310 -1.19 5.45 -1.08
CA ILE A 310 -0.86 4.22 -1.81
C ILE A 310 -1.49 2.96 -1.18
N GLU A 311 -1.97 3.04 0.07
CA GLU A 311 -2.72 1.97 0.74
C GLU A 311 -4.23 2.03 0.45
N VAL A 312 -4.66 2.99 -0.37
CA VAL A 312 -6.04 3.20 -0.79
C VAL A 312 -6.30 2.60 -2.17
N ASP A 313 -7.14 1.57 -2.21
CA ASP A 313 -7.64 0.97 -3.44
C ASP A 313 -8.88 1.74 -3.93
N TYR A 314 -8.80 2.32 -5.12
CA TYR A 314 -9.92 3.06 -5.68
C TYR A 314 -10.81 2.20 -6.57
N LYS A 315 -12.13 2.37 -6.42
CA LYS A 315 -13.14 1.75 -7.27
C LYS A 315 -14.04 2.82 -7.88
N ASP A 316 -14.21 2.76 -9.20
CA ASP A 316 -15.17 3.60 -9.92
C ASP A 316 -16.58 3.01 -9.80
N ILE A 317 -17.51 3.87 -9.40
CA ILE A 317 -18.94 3.58 -9.22
C ILE A 317 -19.69 4.38 -10.27
N LYS A 318 -20.21 3.71 -11.29
CA LYS A 318 -20.85 4.37 -12.45
C LYS A 318 -22.28 4.83 -12.20
N GLU A 319 -22.96 4.15 -11.29
CA GLU A 319 -24.36 4.39 -10.97
C GLU A 319 -24.64 4.02 -9.51
N ARG A 320 -25.85 4.31 -9.04
CA ARG A 320 -26.32 3.96 -7.70
C ARG A 320 -26.04 2.47 -7.41
N THR A 321 -25.20 2.21 -6.42
CA THR A 321 -24.68 0.87 -6.11
C THR A 321 -24.72 0.63 -4.61
N LEU A 322 -25.22 -0.54 -4.20
CA LEU A 322 -25.13 -1.02 -2.82
C LEU A 322 -23.84 -1.81 -2.62
N LEU A 323 -23.04 -1.40 -1.63
CA LEU A 323 -21.77 -2.04 -1.29
C LEU A 323 -21.78 -2.53 0.15
N LYS A 324 -21.21 -3.71 0.38
CA LYS A 324 -20.98 -4.20 1.74
C LYS A 324 -19.79 -3.45 2.33
N VAL A 325 -20.01 -2.79 3.45
CA VAL A 325 -18.98 -2.08 4.21
C VAL A 325 -18.75 -2.81 5.53
N PRO A 326 -17.49 -3.09 5.93
CA PRO A 326 -17.19 -3.64 7.25
C PRO A 326 -17.83 -2.82 8.38
N GLY A 327 -18.36 -3.50 9.41
CA GLY A 327 -19.03 -2.84 10.53
C GLY A 327 -20.52 -2.55 10.32
N TYR A 328 -21.05 -2.69 9.10
CA TYR A 328 -22.47 -2.44 8.79
C TYR A 328 -23.22 -3.75 8.54
N GLN A 329 -24.43 -3.86 9.10
CA GLN A 329 -25.30 -5.02 8.90
C GLN A 329 -25.91 -5.05 7.50
N ASN A 330 -26.35 -3.89 7.02
CA ASN A 330 -26.97 -3.71 5.71
C ASN A 330 -25.96 -3.12 4.71
N PRO A 331 -26.06 -3.46 3.41
CA PRO A 331 -25.29 -2.79 2.36
C PRO A 331 -25.56 -1.27 2.36
N VAL A 332 -24.51 -0.50 2.12
CA VAL A 332 -24.54 0.96 2.09
C VAL A 332 -24.65 1.45 0.65
N GLU A 333 -25.48 2.46 0.43
CA GLU A 333 -25.69 3.08 -0.89
C GLU A 333 -24.60 4.10 -1.23
N PHE A 334 -24.02 3.98 -2.42
CA PHE A 334 -23.07 4.90 -3.03
C PHE A 334 -23.46 5.22 -4.48
N GLY A 335 -22.81 6.22 -5.10
CA GLY A 335 -23.12 6.63 -6.47
C GLY A 335 -24.38 7.49 -6.59
N VAL A 336 -24.71 8.24 -5.52
CA VAL A 336 -25.91 9.07 -5.42
C VAL A 336 -25.51 10.49 -5.07
N LEU A 337 -26.01 11.45 -5.84
CA LEU A 337 -25.88 12.87 -5.55
C LEU A 337 -27.21 13.37 -4.99
N THR A 338 -27.20 13.74 -3.71
CA THR A 338 -28.38 14.25 -2.99
C THR A 338 -28.34 15.75 -2.94
N SER A 339 -29.43 16.39 -3.36
CA SER A 339 -29.64 17.84 -3.31
C SER A 339 -30.56 18.21 -2.15
N PHE A 340 -30.18 19.20 -1.37
CA PHE A 340 -30.95 19.73 -0.24
C PHE A 340 -30.68 21.23 -0.06
N ALA A 341 -31.53 21.91 0.70
CA ALA A 341 -31.46 23.35 0.87
C ALA A 341 -31.04 23.77 2.28
N TYR A 342 -30.26 24.84 2.36
CA TYR A 342 -29.98 25.58 3.57
C TYR A 342 -30.85 26.84 3.65
N PRO A 343 -31.62 27.07 4.72
CA PRO A 343 -32.31 28.33 4.93
C PRO A 343 -31.33 29.51 5.00
N LEU A 344 -31.66 30.62 4.35
CA LEU A 344 -30.86 31.85 4.41
C LEU A 344 -31.28 32.73 5.60
N GLU A 345 -30.31 33.37 6.24
CA GLU A 345 -30.57 34.32 7.32
C GLU A 345 -31.41 35.51 6.82
N GLY A 346 -32.30 36.03 7.68
CA GLY A 346 -33.11 37.21 7.36
C GLY A 346 -34.26 36.95 6.38
N GLY A 347 -34.66 35.68 6.19
CA GLY A 347 -35.83 35.35 5.35
C GLY A 347 -35.57 35.47 3.85
N LEU A 348 -34.30 35.42 3.42
CA LEU A 348 -33.88 35.54 2.02
C LEU A 348 -34.18 34.28 1.17
N GLY A 349 -34.98 33.35 1.68
CA GLY A 349 -35.29 32.07 1.04
C GLY A 349 -34.33 30.97 1.47
N ASP A 350 -33.92 30.14 0.53
CA ASP A 350 -32.97 29.05 0.74
C ASP A 350 -31.92 28.97 -0.37
N ILE A 351 -30.81 28.28 -0.10
CA ILE A 351 -29.77 27.97 -1.06
C ILE A 351 -29.62 26.45 -1.17
N VAL A 352 -29.80 25.93 -2.39
CA VAL A 352 -29.67 24.51 -2.68
C VAL A 352 -28.22 24.15 -2.90
N VAL A 353 -27.78 23.04 -2.30
CA VAL A 353 -26.48 22.40 -2.52
C VAL A 353 -26.70 20.94 -2.88
N ALA A 354 -25.70 20.29 -3.48
CA ALA A 354 -25.71 18.83 -3.60
C ALA A 354 -24.39 18.17 -3.19
N THR A 355 -24.49 16.94 -2.68
CA THR A 355 -23.35 16.16 -2.18
C THR A 355 -23.60 14.66 -2.27
N THR A 356 -22.53 13.89 -2.38
CA THR A 356 -22.55 12.43 -2.26
C THR A 356 -22.41 11.96 -0.80
N ARG A 357 -22.09 12.87 0.12
CA ARG A 357 -21.79 12.59 1.53
C ARG A 357 -22.63 13.46 2.46
N VAL A 358 -23.93 13.20 2.50
CA VAL A 358 -24.90 13.99 3.27
C VAL A 358 -24.54 14.04 4.76
N GLU A 359 -24.01 12.95 5.31
CA GLU A 359 -23.55 12.85 6.70
C GLU A 359 -22.51 13.91 7.08
N THR A 360 -21.69 14.36 6.12
CA THR A 360 -20.67 15.38 6.38
C THR A 360 -21.25 16.78 6.53
N MET A 361 -22.54 16.98 6.21
CA MET A 361 -23.18 18.29 6.30
C MET A 361 -23.14 18.87 7.72
N LEU A 362 -23.14 18.00 8.75
CA LEU A 362 -23.10 18.40 10.16
C LEU A 362 -21.81 19.19 10.50
N GLY A 363 -20.74 18.95 9.76
CA GLY A 363 -19.45 19.62 9.89
C GLY A 363 -19.28 20.82 8.95
N ASP A 364 -20.33 21.24 8.24
CA ASP A 364 -20.23 22.33 7.28
C ASP A 364 -19.88 23.65 7.99
N THR A 365 -18.98 24.42 7.38
CA THR A 365 -18.53 25.72 7.90
C THR A 365 -18.71 26.86 6.90
N ALA A 366 -19.05 26.58 5.64
CA ALA A 366 -19.41 27.58 4.66
C ALA A 366 -20.21 26.97 3.49
N ILE A 367 -20.73 27.84 2.63
CA ILE A 367 -21.21 27.49 1.29
C ILE A 367 -20.39 28.30 0.28
N ALA A 368 -19.73 27.63 -0.66
CA ALA A 368 -18.99 28.28 -1.72
C ALA A 368 -19.84 28.45 -2.98
N VAL A 369 -19.79 29.62 -3.59
CA VAL A 369 -20.41 29.93 -4.89
C VAL A 369 -19.36 30.47 -5.85
N HIS A 370 -19.59 30.38 -7.16
CA HIS A 370 -18.66 30.98 -8.10
C HIS A 370 -18.89 32.50 -8.18
N PRO A 371 -17.84 33.35 -8.16
CA PRO A 371 -17.99 34.81 -8.14
C PRO A 371 -18.74 35.38 -9.35
N ALA A 372 -18.64 34.73 -10.52
CA ALA A 372 -19.35 35.15 -11.74
C ALA A 372 -20.76 34.54 -11.88
N ASP A 373 -21.21 33.69 -10.94
CA ASP A 373 -22.54 33.09 -11.01
C ASP A 373 -23.61 34.11 -10.57
N LYS A 374 -24.31 34.68 -11.55
CA LYS A 374 -25.35 35.69 -11.32
C LYS A 374 -26.48 35.20 -10.40
N ARG A 375 -26.71 33.89 -10.32
CA ARG A 375 -27.75 33.30 -9.45
C ARG A 375 -27.45 33.50 -7.96
N TYR A 376 -26.17 33.50 -7.57
CA TYR A 376 -25.77 33.54 -6.16
C TYR A 376 -24.84 34.69 -5.79
N SER A 377 -24.35 35.47 -6.77
CA SER A 377 -23.47 36.62 -6.54
C SER A 377 -23.99 37.60 -5.47
N HIS A 378 -25.31 37.80 -5.41
CA HIS A 378 -25.97 38.66 -4.43
C HIS A 378 -26.00 38.11 -2.99
N LEU A 379 -25.69 36.82 -2.81
CA LEU A 379 -25.61 36.14 -1.52
C LEU A 379 -24.21 36.15 -0.92
N HIS A 380 -23.20 36.62 -1.64
CA HIS A 380 -21.84 36.71 -1.11
C HIS A 380 -21.79 37.57 0.17
N GLY A 381 -21.14 37.06 1.21
CA GLY A 381 -21.05 37.71 2.52
C GLY A 381 -22.34 37.61 3.36
N LYS A 382 -23.39 36.95 2.87
CA LYS A 382 -24.56 36.56 3.65
C LYS A 382 -24.31 35.23 4.36
N PHE A 383 -25.25 34.86 5.23
CA PHE A 383 -25.19 33.63 6.00
C PHE A 383 -26.37 32.70 5.66
N ALA A 384 -26.07 31.41 5.56
CA ALA A 384 -27.06 30.36 5.65
C ALA A 384 -27.09 29.79 7.07
N ILE A 385 -28.22 29.21 7.48
CA ILE A 385 -28.39 28.62 8.82
C ILE A 385 -28.37 27.11 8.69
N HIS A 386 -27.46 26.45 9.41
CA HIS A 386 -27.39 25.00 9.41
C HIS A 386 -28.63 24.40 10.12
N PRO A 387 -29.39 23.49 9.49
CA PRO A 387 -30.76 23.15 9.91
C PRO A 387 -30.86 22.29 11.17
N PHE A 388 -29.75 21.74 11.65
CA PHE A 388 -29.71 20.83 12.80
C PHE A 388 -29.00 21.42 14.03
N ASN A 389 -28.03 22.32 13.85
CA ASN A 389 -27.24 22.88 14.94
C ASN A 389 -27.29 24.42 15.01
N GLY A 390 -27.98 25.07 14.06
CA GLY A 390 -28.16 26.53 14.05
C GLY A 390 -26.91 27.34 13.72
N ARG A 391 -25.78 26.71 13.37
CA ARG A 391 -24.53 27.40 13.00
C ARG A 391 -24.77 28.32 11.80
N LYS A 392 -24.23 29.54 11.86
CA LYS A 392 -24.22 30.46 10.72
C LYS A 392 -23.09 30.08 9.76
N LEU A 393 -23.44 29.78 8.52
CA LEU A 393 -22.53 29.38 7.45
C LEU A 393 -22.32 30.57 6.51
N PRO A 394 -21.15 31.21 6.49
CA PRO A 394 -20.85 32.26 5.52
C PRO A 394 -20.94 31.73 4.08
N ILE A 395 -21.44 32.57 3.17
CA ILE A 395 -21.45 32.31 1.73
C ILE A 395 -20.24 33.00 1.09
N VAL A 396 -19.28 32.20 0.65
CA VAL A 396 -17.98 32.65 0.13
C VAL A 396 -17.89 32.46 -1.39
N CYS A 397 -17.09 33.29 -2.06
CA CYS A 397 -16.85 33.16 -3.50
C CYS A 397 -15.54 32.40 -3.74
N ASP A 398 -15.59 31.24 -4.40
CA ASP A 398 -14.39 30.46 -4.73
C ASP A 398 -14.43 29.96 -6.18
N ALA A 399 -13.66 30.62 -7.05
CA ALA A 399 -13.57 30.28 -8.47
C ALA A 399 -12.69 29.05 -8.76
N VAL A 400 -11.95 28.54 -7.77
CA VAL A 400 -11.08 27.38 -7.93
C VAL A 400 -11.90 26.09 -7.76
N LEU A 401 -12.80 26.07 -6.77
CA LEU A 401 -13.65 24.91 -6.48
C LEU A 401 -14.97 24.93 -7.25
N VAL A 402 -15.62 26.09 -7.41
CA VAL A 402 -17.01 26.12 -7.90
C VAL A 402 -17.02 26.36 -9.40
N ASP A 403 -17.58 25.43 -10.16
CA ASP A 403 -17.86 25.63 -11.58
C ASP A 403 -19.35 25.98 -11.75
N PRO A 404 -19.71 27.11 -12.38
CA PRO A 404 -21.12 27.48 -12.61
C PRO A 404 -21.89 26.47 -13.47
N GLU A 405 -21.22 25.82 -14.42
CA GLU A 405 -21.81 24.88 -15.38
C GLU A 405 -21.85 23.46 -14.81
N PHE A 406 -20.89 23.11 -13.97
CA PHE A 406 -20.81 21.81 -13.32
C PHE A 406 -21.51 21.81 -11.95
N GLY A 407 -22.47 20.90 -11.77
CA GLY A 407 -23.11 20.68 -10.48
C GLY A 407 -22.10 20.34 -9.37
N THR A 408 -22.48 20.62 -8.13
CA THR A 408 -21.65 20.60 -6.92
C THR A 408 -21.02 19.24 -6.60
N GLY A 409 -21.58 18.16 -7.16
CA GLY A 409 -21.04 16.80 -7.04
C GLY A 409 -19.96 16.46 -8.05
N ALA A 410 -19.92 17.14 -9.19
CA ALA A 410 -19.05 16.76 -10.28
C ALA A 410 -17.64 17.38 -10.18
N VAL A 411 -17.48 18.44 -9.37
CA VAL A 411 -16.17 18.98 -9.02
C VAL A 411 -15.48 18.16 -7.91
N LYS A 412 -16.25 17.59 -6.97
CA LYS A 412 -15.70 16.71 -5.90
C LYS A 412 -15.20 15.35 -6.42
N VAL A 413 -15.63 14.92 -7.61
CA VAL A 413 -15.25 13.63 -8.23
C VAL A 413 -14.07 13.76 -9.20
N LYS A 414 -13.85 14.93 -9.82
CA LYS A 414 -12.84 15.10 -10.88
C LYS A 414 -11.56 15.76 -10.37
N GLY A 415 -10.81 15.04 -9.54
CA GLY A 415 -9.38 15.30 -9.38
C GLY A 415 -8.62 15.03 -10.69
N THR A 416 -8.06 16.10 -11.29
CA THR A 416 -6.86 16.11 -12.16
C THR A 416 -6.84 15.28 -13.45
N ILE A 417 -7.98 14.98 -14.09
CA ILE A 417 -7.99 14.38 -15.44
C ILE A 417 -9.05 15.02 -16.32
N PHE A 418 -8.92 16.29 -16.73
CA PHE A 418 -9.60 16.80 -17.94
C PHE A 418 -9.14 18.18 -18.44
N ARG A 419 -7.85 18.56 -18.34
CA ARG A 419 -7.38 19.84 -18.92
C ARG A 419 -6.55 19.75 -20.21
N GLN A 420 -6.29 18.55 -20.74
CA GLN A 420 -5.45 18.37 -21.94
C GLN A 420 -6.12 17.75 -23.18
N ARG A 421 -7.41 17.42 -23.17
CA ARG A 421 -8.07 16.74 -24.31
C ARG A 421 -9.18 17.52 -25.01
N MET A 422 -9.37 18.80 -24.70
CA MET A 422 -10.48 19.60 -25.22
C MET A 422 -10.13 20.52 -26.41
N VAL A 423 -9.09 20.21 -27.19
CA VAL A 423 -8.71 20.99 -28.39
C VAL A 423 -8.87 20.21 -29.70
N ILE A 424 -9.15 18.89 -29.67
CA ILE A 424 -9.14 18.05 -30.90
C ILE A 424 -10.52 17.53 -31.33
N LEU A 425 -11.60 17.80 -30.58
CA LEU A 425 -12.93 17.27 -30.89
C LEU A 425 -13.94 18.36 -31.29
N LEU A 426 -13.57 19.25 -32.22
CA LEU A 426 -14.44 20.32 -32.73
C LEU A 426 -14.87 20.14 -34.19
N PHE A 427 -14.61 18.99 -34.80
CA PHE A 427 -15.11 18.68 -36.14
C PHE A 427 -15.66 17.26 -36.19
N LEU A 428 -16.90 17.13 -36.68
CA LEU A 428 -17.68 15.91 -36.91
C LEU A 428 -18.46 15.39 -35.69
N PHE A 429 -19.70 15.84 -35.53
CA PHE A 429 -20.92 15.01 -35.53
C PHE A 429 -22.13 15.90 -35.20
N GLN A 430 -22.84 16.30 -36.26
CA GLN A 430 -24.12 16.99 -36.17
C GLN A 430 -25.25 15.95 -36.06
N PHE A 431 -26.24 16.25 -35.22
CA PHE A 431 -27.57 15.60 -35.14
C PHE A 431 -27.66 14.15 -34.63
N SER A 432 -27.65 13.97 -33.29
CA SER A 432 -28.64 13.14 -32.55
C SER A 432 -28.35 13.15 -31.03
N MET A 433 -28.40 14.33 -30.37
CA MET A 433 -28.20 14.42 -28.92
C MET A 433 -29.04 15.52 -28.27
N VAL A 434 -30.34 15.55 -28.57
CA VAL A 434 -31.28 16.55 -28.00
C VAL A 434 -32.20 15.97 -26.91
N PHE A 435 -32.07 14.69 -26.53
CA PHE A 435 -32.95 14.06 -25.52
C PHE A 435 -32.26 13.56 -24.24
N LYS A 436 -30.99 13.90 -23.99
CA LYS A 436 -30.26 13.48 -22.76
C LYS A 436 -29.58 14.62 -21.97
N ILE A 437 -29.89 15.88 -22.30
CA ILE A 437 -29.29 17.08 -21.67
C ILE A 437 -30.39 17.94 -21.02
N MET A 438 -31.20 17.35 -20.13
CA MET A 438 -32.22 18.09 -19.38
C MET A 438 -32.29 17.64 -17.91
N THR A 439 -31.16 17.56 -17.19
CA THR A 439 -31.17 17.39 -15.71
C THR A 439 -29.87 17.74 -14.96
N LEU A 440 -28.88 18.36 -15.59
CA LEU A 440 -27.63 18.78 -14.92
C LEU A 440 -27.34 20.28 -15.14
N ALA A 441 -28.36 21.14 -14.99
CA ALA A 441 -28.05 22.54 -14.71
C ALA A 441 -27.28 22.57 -13.37
N GLY A 442 -25.99 22.94 -13.41
CA GLY A 442 -25.15 22.93 -12.22
C GLY A 442 -25.75 23.79 -11.12
N ILE A 443 -25.91 23.24 -9.91
CA ILE A 443 -26.51 23.95 -8.76
C ILE A 443 -25.68 25.18 -8.36
N GLY A 444 -24.41 25.30 -8.76
CA GLY A 444 -23.61 26.52 -8.60
C GLY A 444 -23.23 26.91 -7.16
N ALA A 445 -23.62 26.10 -6.16
CA ALA A 445 -23.36 26.35 -4.73
C ALA A 445 -22.94 25.07 -3.99
N VAL A 446 -21.70 25.01 -3.51
CA VAL A 446 -21.09 23.80 -2.92
C VAL A 446 -21.02 23.95 -1.40
N LYS A 447 -21.49 22.93 -0.66
CA LYS A 447 -21.27 22.85 0.79
C LYS A 447 -19.79 22.59 1.11
N ILE A 448 -19.25 23.26 2.12
CA ILE A 448 -17.83 23.19 2.48
C ILE A 448 -17.67 22.55 3.86
N THR A 449 -17.01 21.39 3.89
CA THR A 449 -16.68 20.63 5.11
C THR A 449 -15.17 20.41 5.22
N PRO A 450 -14.38 21.41 5.64
CA PRO A 450 -12.92 21.37 5.52
C PRO A 450 -12.25 20.19 6.23
N ALA A 451 -12.87 19.64 7.28
CA ALA A 451 -12.31 18.53 8.04
C ALA A 451 -12.48 17.14 7.42
N HIS A 452 -13.25 17.03 6.33
CA HIS A 452 -13.70 15.72 5.79
C HIS A 452 -13.59 15.56 4.28
N ASP A 453 -13.11 16.57 3.54
CA ASP A 453 -12.92 16.48 2.09
C ASP A 453 -11.66 17.26 1.65
N PRO A 454 -10.77 16.69 0.82
CA PRO A 454 -9.54 17.36 0.40
C PRO A 454 -9.75 18.67 -0.35
N ASN A 455 -10.80 18.79 -1.16
CA ASN A 455 -11.07 20.01 -1.91
C ASN A 455 -11.64 21.09 -0.98
N ASP A 456 -12.53 20.69 -0.08
CA ASP A 456 -13.10 21.58 0.94
C ASP A 456 -12.02 22.04 1.94
N PHE A 457 -11.04 21.20 2.25
CA PHE A 457 -9.88 21.52 3.10
C PHE A 457 -9.09 22.70 2.52
N GLU A 458 -8.81 22.67 1.21
CA GLU A 458 -8.11 23.75 0.52
C GLU A 458 -8.95 25.04 0.45
N VAL A 459 -10.27 24.95 0.28
CA VAL A 459 -11.16 26.12 0.42
C VAL A 459 -11.12 26.67 1.84
N GLY A 460 -11.17 25.79 2.84
CA GLY A 460 -11.08 26.17 4.24
C GLY A 460 -9.82 26.97 4.55
N LYS A 461 -8.67 26.56 4.00
CA LYS A 461 -7.41 27.31 4.10
C LYS A 461 -7.49 28.67 3.39
N ARG A 462 -7.97 28.72 2.14
CA ARG A 462 -8.05 29.97 1.35
C ARG A 462 -8.94 31.02 1.98
N HIS A 463 -10.03 30.62 2.61
CA HIS A 463 -11.03 31.52 3.21
C HIS A 463 -10.95 31.60 4.73
N ASN A 464 -9.92 31.01 5.35
CA ASN A 464 -9.71 30.98 6.80
C ASN A 464 -10.96 30.48 7.57
N LEU A 465 -11.53 29.36 7.10
CA LEU A 465 -12.71 28.74 7.71
C LEU A 465 -12.30 27.83 8.87
N GLU A 466 -13.24 27.61 9.79
CA GLU A 466 -13.07 26.66 10.87
C GLU A 466 -13.05 25.20 10.33
N PHE A 467 -12.27 24.36 10.98
CA PHE A 467 -12.12 22.93 10.67
C PHE A 467 -12.78 22.10 11.75
N ILE A 468 -14.02 21.67 11.53
CA ILE A 468 -14.83 20.96 12.52
C ILE A 468 -14.88 19.47 12.19
N ASN A 469 -14.19 18.66 12.99
CA ASN A 469 -14.29 17.20 12.91
C ASN A 469 -15.58 16.70 13.56
N ILE A 470 -16.40 15.95 12.82
CA ILE A 470 -17.67 15.38 13.30
C ILE A 470 -17.63 13.87 13.55
N PHE A 471 -16.52 13.20 13.22
CA PHE A 471 -16.39 11.76 13.43
C PHE A 471 -15.47 11.43 14.59
N THR A 472 -15.82 10.39 15.36
CA THR A 472 -14.91 9.67 16.24
C THR A 472 -13.97 8.77 15.41
N ASP A 473 -12.92 8.26 16.04
CA ASP A 473 -11.93 7.38 15.39
C ASP A 473 -12.54 6.09 14.83
N ASP A 474 -13.66 5.63 15.40
CA ASP A 474 -14.42 4.47 14.95
C ASP A 474 -15.56 4.80 13.99
N GLY A 475 -15.60 6.03 13.46
CA GLY A 475 -16.53 6.43 12.40
C GLY A 475 -17.97 6.66 12.87
N LYS A 476 -18.16 6.99 14.14
CA LYS A 476 -19.45 7.46 14.69
C LYS A 476 -19.48 8.98 14.71
N ILE A 477 -20.68 9.55 14.72
CA ILE A 477 -20.87 10.98 14.93
C ILE A 477 -20.49 11.34 16.37
N ASN A 478 -19.64 12.34 16.54
CA ASN A 478 -19.28 12.90 17.85
C ASN A 478 -20.23 14.05 18.24
N SER A 479 -19.97 14.70 19.38
CA SER A 479 -20.79 15.80 19.91
C SER A 479 -20.95 17.00 18.95
N ASN A 480 -19.99 17.24 18.04
CA ASN A 480 -20.09 18.32 17.05
C ASN A 480 -21.17 18.06 15.99
N GLY A 481 -21.60 16.81 15.81
CA GLY A 481 -22.67 16.45 14.89
C GLY A 481 -24.07 16.80 15.38
N GLY A 482 -24.21 17.20 16.65
CA GLY A 482 -25.48 17.50 17.30
C GLY A 482 -26.11 16.27 17.94
N SER A 483 -26.84 16.50 19.03
CA SER A 483 -27.39 15.45 19.90
C SER A 483 -28.38 14.51 19.20
N GLU A 484 -28.95 14.91 18.07
CA GLU A 484 -29.86 14.07 17.27
C GLU A 484 -29.14 12.90 16.58
N PHE A 485 -27.86 13.07 16.22
CA PHE A 485 -27.10 12.10 15.44
C PHE A 485 -25.89 11.53 16.19
N GLU A 486 -25.53 12.10 17.33
CA GLU A 486 -24.40 11.66 18.16
C GLU A 486 -24.47 10.14 18.46
N GLY A 487 -23.34 9.45 18.29
CA GLY A 487 -23.21 8.02 18.47
C GLY A 487 -23.62 7.16 17.27
N MET A 488 -24.31 7.70 16.26
CA MET A 488 -24.66 6.95 15.04
C MET A 488 -23.44 6.69 14.17
N LEU A 489 -23.38 5.53 13.51
CA LEU A 489 -22.36 5.25 12.50
C LEU A 489 -22.54 6.15 11.28
N ARG A 490 -21.45 6.61 10.64
CA ARG A 490 -21.48 7.60 9.54
C ARG A 490 -22.50 7.32 8.43
N PHE A 491 -22.68 6.06 8.02
CA PHE A 491 -23.64 5.72 6.95
C PHE A 491 -25.06 5.48 7.44
N GLU A 492 -25.25 5.18 8.73
CA GLU A 492 -26.58 5.18 9.36
C GLU A 492 -27.05 6.63 9.59
N ALA A 493 -26.12 7.49 10.04
CA ALA A 493 -26.34 8.93 10.16
C ALA A 493 -26.74 9.54 8.82
N ARG A 494 -26.12 9.12 7.70
CA ARG A 494 -26.53 9.55 6.35
C ARG A 494 -28.03 9.34 6.11
N VAL A 495 -28.55 8.16 6.44
CA VAL A 495 -29.98 7.84 6.26
C VAL A 495 -30.84 8.69 7.19
N ALA A 496 -30.48 8.76 8.47
CA ALA A 496 -31.20 9.55 9.46
C ALA A 496 -31.28 11.05 9.10
N ILE A 497 -30.18 11.61 8.60
CA ILE A 497 -30.11 13.01 8.18
C ILE A 497 -30.99 13.26 6.96
N ILE A 498 -31.00 12.35 5.97
CA ILE A 498 -31.89 12.47 4.80
C ILE A 498 -33.36 12.47 5.25
N GLU A 499 -33.75 11.57 6.15
CA GLU A 499 -35.10 11.55 6.71
C GLU A 499 -35.43 12.84 7.48
N ALA A 500 -34.49 13.37 8.26
CA ALA A 500 -34.66 14.61 8.99
C ALA A 500 -34.78 15.83 8.05
N LEU A 501 -34.05 15.85 6.93
CA LEU A 501 -34.19 16.85 5.87
C LEU A 501 -35.56 16.77 5.19
N HIS A 502 -36.11 15.57 4.97
CA HIS A 502 -37.47 15.40 4.47
C HIS A 502 -38.51 15.96 5.45
N LYS A 503 -38.40 15.64 6.74
CA LYS A 503 -39.31 16.15 7.78
C LYS A 503 -39.28 17.68 7.88
N LYS A 504 -38.13 18.31 7.64
CA LYS A 504 -37.97 19.76 7.61
C LYS A 504 -38.33 20.42 6.26
N GLY A 505 -38.71 19.64 5.24
CA GLY A 505 -39.00 20.16 3.89
C GLY A 505 -37.78 20.73 3.15
N LEU A 506 -36.56 20.36 3.57
CA LEU A 506 -35.31 20.86 3.02
C LEU A 506 -34.68 19.92 1.99
N TYR A 507 -35.13 18.67 1.93
CA TYR A 507 -34.72 17.75 0.87
C TYR A 507 -35.26 18.21 -0.51
N ARG A 508 -34.49 18.03 -1.59
CA ARG A 508 -34.89 18.42 -2.95
C ARG A 508 -34.96 17.23 -3.89
N ALA A 509 -33.86 16.49 -4.05
CA ALA A 509 -33.78 15.38 -5.00
C ALA A 509 -32.59 14.45 -4.69
N ALA A 510 -32.62 13.25 -5.26
CA ALA A 510 -31.46 12.38 -5.38
C ALA A 510 -31.37 11.85 -6.80
N GLN A 511 -30.16 11.77 -7.34
CA GLN A 511 -29.91 11.27 -8.69
C GLN A 511 -28.65 10.43 -8.77
N ASN A 512 -28.57 9.58 -9.79
CA ASN A 512 -27.37 8.78 -10.05
C ASN A 512 -26.18 9.70 -10.33
N ASN A 513 -25.03 9.36 -9.76
CA ASN A 513 -23.81 10.11 -9.94
C ASN A 513 -22.61 9.17 -9.99
N GLU A 514 -21.85 9.26 -11.08
CA GLU A 514 -20.57 8.55 -11.18
C GLU A 514 -19.59 9.12 -10.16
N MET A 515 -18.92 8.25 -9.41
CA MET A 515 -17.95 8.64 -8.38
C MET A 515 -16.83 7.62 -8.25
N ARG A 516 -15.69 8.07 -7.73
CA ARG A 516 -14.55 7.22 -7.36
C ARG A 516 -14.49 7.11 -5.84
N LEU A 517 -14.46 5.89 -5.32
CA LEU A 517 -14.47 5.62 -3.88
C LEU A 517 -13.19 4.90 -3.47
N GLY A 518 -12.54 5.39 -2.42
CA GLY A 518 -11.33 4.80 -1.85
C GLY A 518 -11.66 3.76 -0.77
N PHE A 519 -11.00 2.61 -0.84
CA PHE A 519 -11.10 1.53 0.12
C PHE A 519 -9.74 1.27 0.75
N CYS A 520 -9.70 0.98 2.04
CA CYS A 520 -8.47 0.50 2.66
C CYS A 520 -8.13 -0.89 2.10
N SER A 521 -6.92 -1.04 1.56
CA SER A 521 -6.41 -2.31 1.00
C SER A 521 -6.34 -3.46 2.02
N ARG A 522 -6.44 -3.17 3.32
CA ARG A 522 -6.33 -4.15 4.42
C ARG A 522 -7.67 -4.53 5.03
N SER A 523 -8.50 -3.55 5.36
CA SER A 523 -9.81 -3.77 6.01
C SER A 523 -10.96 -3.87 5.02
N ASN A 524 -10.79 -3.36 3.79
CA ASN A 524 -11.84 -3.08 2.81
C ASN A 524 -12.90 -2.08 3.31
N ASP A 525 -12.62 -1.30 4.36
CA ASP A 525 -13.48 -0.19 4.75
C ASP A 525 -13.37 0.98 3.76
N VAL A 526 -14.43 1.78 3.68
CA VAL A 526 -14.41 3.04 2.93
C VAL A 526 -13.55 4.04 3.70
N VAL A 527 -12.53 4.56 3.03
CA VAL A 527 -11.57 5.51 3.61
C VAL A 527 -12.28 6.81 3.94
N GLU A 528 -12.05 7.30 5.15
CA GLU A 528 -12.60 8.55 5.65
C GLU A 528 -11.50 9.62 5.69
N PRO A 529 -11.61 10.72 4.94
CA PRO A 529 -10.72 11.85 5.15
C PRO A 529 -10.99 12.45 6.52
N MET A 530 -10.00 12.49 7.40
CA MET A 530 -10.11 13.08 8.74
C MET A 530 -8.92 13.98 9.02
N ILE A 531 -9.16 15.08 9.71
CA ILE A 531 -8.06 15.89 10.22
C ILE A 531 -7.45 15.24 11.45
N LYS A 532 -6.15 14.98 11.40
CA LYS A 532 -5.38 14.41 12.49
C LYS A 532 -4.01 15.09 12.62
N PRO A 533 -3.53 15.35 13.86
CA PRO A 533 -2.16 15.76 14.06
C PRO A 533 -1.24 14.55 13.81
N GLN A 534 -0.31 14.66 12.88
CA GLN A 534 0.58 13.57 12.48
C GLN A 534 2.00 14.06 12.22
N TRP A 535 2.95 13.14 12.17
CA TRP A 535 4.33 13.38 11.78
C TRP A 535 4.51 13.19 10.28
N TYR A 536 5.21 14.12 9.66
CA TYR A 536 5.47 14.15 8.22
C TYR A 536 6.96 14.27 7.93
N VAL A 537 7.42 13.63 6.86
CA VAL A 537 8.71 13.91 6.23
C VAL A 537 8.48 14.86 5.06
N ASN A 538 9.23 15.96 5.03
CA ASN A 538 9.29 16.86 3.87
C ASN A 538 10.04 16.16 2.74
N CYS A 539 9.29 15.75 1.72
CA CYS A 539 9.85 14.93 0.66
C CYS A 539 10.46 15.75 -0.49
N ASN A 540 10.24 17.07 -0.56
CA ASN A 540 10.53 17.86 -1.76
C ASN A 540 12.01 17.78 -2.19
N ASN A 541 12.93 18.05 -1.26
CA ASN A 541 14.36 18.03 -1.57
C ASN A 541 14.89 16.61 -1.76
N MET A 542 14.41 15.65 -0.98
CA MET A 542 14.82 14.24 -1.06
C MET A 542 14.37 13.62 -2.40
N ALA A 543 13.15 13.91 -2.83
CA ALA A 543 12.60 13.47 -4.10
C ALA A 543 13.38 14.01 -5.28
N LYS A 544 13.80 15.27 -5.23
CA LYS A 544 14.66 15.84 -6.26
C LYS A 544 16.00 15.10 -6.35
N GLN A 545 16.66 14.83 -5.21
CA GLN A 545 17.92 14.09 -5.19
C GLN A 545 17.76 12.66 -5.72
N ALA A 546 16.68 11.97 -5.33
CA ALA A 546 16.36 10.63 -5.82
C ALA A 546 16.02 10.62 -7.32
N LEU A 547 15.41 11.69 -7.83
CA LEU A 547 15.12 11.87 -9.25
C LEU A 547 16.43 12.06 -10.05
N ASP A 548 17.29 12.98 -9.58
CA ASP A 548 18.57 13.29 -10.21
C ASP A 548 19.46 12.04 -10.25
N ALA A 549 19.44 11.20 -9.20
CA ALA A 549 20.21 9.96 -9.16
C ALA A 549 19.90 8.97 -10.30
N VAL A 550 18.67 9.01 -10.86
CA VAL A 550 18.22 8.11 -11.93
C VAL A 550 18.21 8.81 -13.30
N ILE A 551 17.77 10.07 -13.35
CA ILE A 551 17.43 10.74 -14.61
C ILE A 551 18.56 11.60 -15.16
N ASP A 552 19.48 12.10 -14.33
CA ASP A 552 20.63 12.87 -14.81
C ASP A 552 21.55 11.98 -15.65
N ASP A 553 21.53 12.12 -16.98
CA ASP A 553 22.35 11.30 -17.89
C ASP A 553 23.86 11.55 -17.70
N ASP A 554 24.25 12.76 -17.30
CA ASP A 554 25.66 13.15 -17.13
C ASP A 554 26.23 12.58 -15.82
N ASN A 555 25.41 12.52 -14.76
CA ASN A 555 25.82 12.04 -13.42
C ASN A 555 25.01 10.86 -12.90
N ARG A 556 24.43 10.02 -13.77
CA ARG A 556 23.55 8.90 -13.37
C ARG A 556 24.22 7.99 -12.35
N LYS A 557 23.66 7.92 -11.14
CA LYS A 557 24.14 7.09 -10.04
C LYS A 557 23.46 5.71 -10.00
N ILE A 558 22.19 5.66 -10.41
CA ILE A 558 21.34 4.48 -10.36
C ILE A 558 20.76 4.22 -11.75
N GLU A 559 20.84 2.98 -12.22
CA GLU A 559 20.14 2.53 -13.43
C GLU A 559 18.92 1.68 -13.08
N ILE A 560 17.76 1.98 -13.67
CA ILE A 560 16.54 1.17 -13.56
C ILE A 560 16.35 0.30 -14.80
N ILE A 561 16.16 -0.99 -14.58
CA ILE A 561 15.89 -2.01 -15.59
C ILE A 561 14.55 -2.70 -15.25
N PRO A 562 13.62 -2.88 -16.19
CA PRO A 562 13.57 -2.29 -17.53
C PRO A 562 13.45 -0.75 -17.53
N LYS A 563 14.03 -0.10 -18.54
CA LYS A 563 14.12 1.37 -18.64
C LYS A 563 12.78 2.10 -18.59
N GLN A 564 11.69 1.44 -18.98
CA GLN A 564 10.34 2.02 -18.94
C GLN A 564 9.92 2.48 -17.53
N TYR A 565 10.42 1.83 -16.47
CA TYR A 565 10.11 2.21 -15.09
C TYR A 565 10.79 3.52 -14.66
N ALA A 566 11.81 4.00 -15.37
CA ALA A 566 12.40 5.32 -15.12
C ALA A 566 11.42 6.47 -15.40
N ALA A 567 10.53 6.31 -16.40
CA ALA A 567 9.50 7.30 -16.67
C ALA A 567 8.43 7.33 -15.57
N GLU A 568 8.08 6.17 -15.00
CA GLU A 568 7.15 6.08 -13.89
C GLU A 568 7.76 6.65 -12.60
N TRP A 569 9.03 6.34 -12.32
CA TRP A 569 9.83 6.93 -11.23
C TRP A 569 9.81 8.46 -11.28
N LYS A 570 10.11 9.03 -12.46
CA LYS A 570 10.08 10.47 -12.70
C LYS A 570 8.71 11.08 -12.41
N ARG A 571 7.66 10.55 -13.04
CA ARG A 571 6.29 11.06 -12.88
C ARG A 571 5.85 11.07 -11.41
N TRP A 572 6.25 10.06 -10.65
CA TRP A 572 5.88 9.93 -9.25
C TRP A 572 6.62 10.94 -8.37
N LEU A 573 7.96 11.02 -8.49
CA LEU A 573 8.78 11.95 -7.70
C LEU A 573 8.48 13.43 -8.00
N GLU A 574 8.13 13.78 -9.24
CA GLU A 574 7.76 15.15 -9.61
C GLU A 574 6.46 15.64 -8.94
N ASN A 575 5.60 14.72 -8.49
CA ASN A 575 4.30 15.02 -7.88
C ASN A 575 4.19 14.50 -6.44
N ILE A 576 5.33 14.22 -5.80
CA ILE A 576 5.34 13.69 -4.44
C ILE A 576 4.75 14.70 -3.46
N ARG A 577 4.11 14.19 -2.41
CA ARG A 577 3.64 14.97 -1.27
C ARG A 577 4.43 14.57 -0.04
N ASP A 578 4.40 15.41 0.98
CA ASP A 578 5.01 15.09 2.26
C ASP A 578 4.43 13.77 2.81
N TRP A 579 5.32 12.89 3.23
CA TRP A 579 4.96 11.55 3.64
C TRP A 579 4.54 11.53 5.11
N CYS A 580 3.29 11.14 5.37
CA CYS A 580 2.80 10.86 6.71
C CYS A 580 3.46 9.59 7.26
N ILE A 581 4.32 9.74 8.27
CA ILE A 581 5.13 8.65 8.85
C ILE A 581 4.60 8.11 10.18
N SER A 582 3.59 8.73 10.79
CA SER A 582 2.99 8.23 12.03
C SER A 582 1.76 7.35 11.76
N ARG A 583 1.56 6.34 12.62
CA ARG A 583 0.48 5.37 12.56
C ARG A 583 -0.05 5.10 13.97
N GLN A 584 -1.37 4.98 14.11
CA GLN A 584 -2.06 4.70 15.38
C GLN A 584 -2.16 3.18 15.64
N LEU A 585 -1.10 2.47 15.27
CA LEU A 585 -0.94 1.04 15.44
C LEU A 585 -0.27 0.72 16.79
N TRP A 586 -0.38 -0.52 17.23
CA TRP A 586 0.31 -0.99 18.43
C TRP A 586 1.59 -1.74 18.11
N TRP A 587 1.72 -2.24 16.89
CA TRP A 587 2.88 -2.95 16.37
C TRP A 587 3.69 -2.06 15.42
N GLY A 588 4.94 -1.79 15.77
CA GLY A 588 5.86 -0.93 15.01
C GLY A 588 6.87 -0.23 15.93
N HIS A 589 7.79 0.53 15.34
CA HIS A 589 8.74 1.35 16.09
C HIS A 589 8.02 2.54 16.72
N ARG A 590 8.03 2.68 18.05
CA ARG A 590 7.47 3.88 18.69
C ARG A 590 8.23 5.12 18.24
N ILE A 591 7.49 6.20 17.98
CA ILE A 591 8.10 7.46 17.57
C ILE A 591 8.97 7.98 18.74
N PRO A 592 10.24 8.37 18.49
CA PRO A 592 11.11 8.90 19.52
C PRO A 592 10.83 10.39 19.76
N ALA A 593 9.58 10.70 20.11
CA ALA A 593 9.09 12.02 20.48
C ALA A 593 8.29 11.93 21.78
N TRP A 594 8.38 12.96 22.63
CA TRP A 594 7.70 13.07 23.91
C TRP A 594 6.90 14.36 23.95
N TYR A 595 5.66 14.24 24.39
CA TYR A 595 4.83 15.40 24.70
C TYR A 595 5.09 15.84 26.14
N VAL A 596 5.37 17.13 26.31
CA VAL A 596 5.61 17.77 27.59
C VAL A 596 4.31 18.41 28.08
N SER A 597 3.85 18.04 29.27
CA SER A 597 2.70 18.67 29.93
C SER A 597 3.20 19.56 31.06
N LEU A 598 3.03 20.87 30.94
CA LEU A 598 3.47 21.84 31.95
C LEU A 598 2.41 21.97 33.06
N GLU A 599 2.83 22.23 34.30
CA GLU A 599 1.90 22.46 35.41
C GLU A 599 0.99 23.68 35.18
N ASP A 600 1.47 24.69 34.45
CA ASP A 600 0.75 25.94 34.19
C ASP A 600 -0.11 25.92 32.91
N ASP A 601 -0.14 24.81 32.17
CA ASP A 601 -0.96 24.69 30.96
C ASP A 601 -2.46 24.84 31.27
N LYS A 602 -3.15 25.67 30.49
CA LYS A 602 -4.60 25.92 30.64
C LYS A 602 -5.43 24.68 30.31
N LEU A 603 -5.01 23.94 29.27
CA LEU A 603 -5.63 22.70 28.84
C LEU A 603 -4.65 21.57 29.11
N LYS A 604 -5.08 20.54 29.87
CA LYS A 604 -4.25 19.37 30.20
C LYS A 604 -4.42 18.23 29.21
N GLU A 605 -5.20 18.43 28.17
CA GLU A 605 -5.42 17.42 27.13
C GLU A 605 -4.13 17.17 26.35
N TYR A 606 -3.88 15.90 26.05
CA TYR A 606 -2.68 15.47 25.34
C TYR A 606 -2.69 15.98 23.89
N GLY A 607 -1.58 16.54 23.43
CA GLY A 607 -1.42 17.03 22.07
C GLY A 607 -2.16 18.34 21.76
N THR A 608 -2.67 19.06 22.77
CA THR A 608 -3.31 20.37 22.60
C THR A 608 -2.34 21.42 22.06
N TYR A 609 -1.12 21.44 22.58
CA TYR A 609 -0.11 22.44 22.22
C TYR A 609 0.90 21.85 21.23
N HIS A 610 1.06 22.51 20.08
CA HIS A 610 1.92 22.02 19.00
C HIS A 610 3.42 22.14 19.34
N ASP A 611 3.80 23.13 20.14
CA ASP A 611 5.17 23.43 20.55
C ASP A 611 5.65 22.63 21.79
N HIS A 612 4.82 21.71 22.29
CA HIS A 612 5.12 20.90 23.49
C HIS A 612 5.79 19.56 23.18
N TRP A 613 6.14 19.31 21.91
CA TRP A 613 6.82 18.09 21.49
C TRP A 613 8.34 18.25 21.52
N VAL A 614 9.02 17.30 22.14
CA VAL A 614 10.48 17.18 22.12
C VAL A 614 10.91 15.83 21.55
N VAL A 615 12.07 15.79 20.89
CA VAL A 615 12.58 14.59 20.20
C VAL A 615 13.94 14.22 20.76
N GLY A 616 14.14 12.94 21.06
CA GLY A 616 15.37 12.40 21.65
C GLY A 616 15.52 10.91 21.36
N ARG A 617 16.73 10.36 21.39
CA ARG A 617 16.94 8.92 21.10
C ARG A 617 16.39 8.02 22.20
N ASN A 618 16.29 8.57 23.40
CA ASN A 618 15.76 7.95 24.60
C ASN A 618 15.12 9.01 25.50
N GLU A 619 14.53 8.57 26.60
CA GLU A 619 13.83 9.45 27.55
C GLU A 619 14.81 10.41 28.23
N GLU A 620 16.05 10.01 28.50
CA GLU A 620 17.06 10.87 29.10
C GLU A 620 17.44 12.06 28.21
N GLU A 621 17.66 11.82 26.91
CA GLU A 621 17.94 12.87 25.93
C GLU A 621 16.73 13.80 25.75
N ALA A 622 15.52 13.24 25.72
CA ALA A 622 14.29 14.03 25.66
C ALA A 622 14.10 14.90 26.90
N GLN A 623 14.42 14.40 28.10
CA GLN A 623 14.34 15.12 29.36
C GLN A 623 15.31 16.31 29.42
N VAL A 624 16.53 16.14 28.90
CA VAL A 624 17.51 17.23 28.78
C VAL A 624 16.98 18.31 27.85
N GLU A 625 16.45 17.92 26.70
CA GLU A 625 15.90 18.86 25.71
C GLU A 625 14.66 19.59 26.22
N ALA A 626 13.74 18.90 26.90
CA ALA A 626 12.57 19.50 27.54
C ALA A 626 12.99 20.51 28.62
N SER A 627 14.00 20.16 29.43
CA SER A 627 14.53 21.06 30.47
C SER A 627 15.18 22.32 29.88
N ARG A 628 15.75 22.22 28.67
CA ARG A 628 16.30 23.34 27.92
C ARG A 628 15.21 24.25 27.36
N ILE A 629 14.17 23.68 26.75
CA ILE A 629 13.07 24.42 26.11
C ILE A 629 12.15 25.07 27.15
N PHE A 630 11.80 24.33 28.20
CA PHE A 630 10.86 24.76 29.26
C PHE A 630 11.59 25.14 30.55
N ALA A 631 12.74 25.81 30.42
CA ALA A 631 13.59 26.18 31.55
C ALA A 631 12.80 26.92 32.65
N GLY A 632 12.97 26.46 33.89
CA GLY A 632 12.30 27.04 35.07
C GLY A 632 10.85 26.60 35.28
N LYS A 633 10.29 25.74 34.42
CA LYS A 633 8.94 25.18 34.58
C LYS A 633 8.99 23.75 35.09
N ARG A 634 7.95 23.35 35.83
CA ARG A 634 7.70 21.96 36.17
C ARG A 634 6.86 21.31 35.10
N PHE A 635 7.22 20.08 34.74
CA PHE A 635 6.57 19.36 33.67
C PHE A 635 6.61 17.85 33.88
N GLN A 636 5.69 17.17 33.21
CA GLN A 636 5.70 15.72 33.01
C GLN A 636 5.85 15.44 31.52
N MET A 637 6.36 14.26 31.18
CA MET A 637 6.57 13.86 29.78
C MET A 637 5.93 12.50 29.51
N ALA A 638 5.37 12.34 28.32
CA ALA A 638 4.87 11.06 27.83
C ALA A 638 5.32 10.85 26.38
N GLN A 639 5.94 9.70 26.10
CA GLN A 639 6.33 9.35 24.73
C GLN A 639 5.09 9.20 23.84
N ASP A 640 5.19 9.63 22.58
CA ASP A 640 4.16 9.49 21.56
C ASP A 640 3.64 8.04 21.50
N PRO A 641 2.33 7.79 21.66
CA PRO A 641 1.79 6.43 21.58
C PRO A 641 1.85 5.87 20.15
N ASP A 642 1.99 6.73 19.15
CA ASP A 642 2.07 6.35 17.75
C ASP A 642 3.35 5.56 17.42
N VAL A 643 3.27 4.79 16.36
CA VAL A 643 4.40 4.09 15.77
C VAL A 643 4.71 4.63 14.38
N LEU A 644 5.93 4.41 13.93
CA LEU A 644 6.37 4.75 12.59
C LEU A 644 5.75 3.82 11.56
N ASP A 645 5.47 4.36 10.38
CA ASP A 645 5.14 3.62 9.18
C ASP A 645 6.20 2.55 8.92
N THR A 646 5.77 1.33 8.55
CA THR A 646 6.69 0.24 8.26
C THR A 646 7.69 0.65 7.19
N TRP A 647 7.24 1.37 6.17
CA TRP A 647 8.10 1.84 5.08
C TRP A 647 9.22 2.78 5.55
N PHE A 648 9.07 3.45 6.70
CA PHE A 648 10.15 4.24 7.31
C PHE A 648 11.31 3.35 7.77
N SER A 649 11.00 2.23 8.42
CA SER A 649 12.02 1.26 8.81
C SER A 649 12.58 0.48 7.63
N SER A 650 11.72 0.04 6.71
CA SER A 650 12.12 -0.75 5.56
C SER A 650 12.94 0.09 4.59
N GLY A 651 12.69 1.40 4.48
CA GLY A 651 13.53 2.35 3.75
C GLY A 651 14.99 2.34 4.18
N LEU A 652 15.23 2.23 5.49
CA LEU A 652 16.57 2.24 6.09
C LEU A 652 17.28 0.88 6.02
N PHE A 653 16.68 -0.13 5.40
CA PHE A 653 17.19 -1.49 5.42
C PHE A 653 18.59 -1.63 4.79
N PRO A 654 18.93 -1.01 3.64
CA PRO A 654 20.28 -1.06 3.06
C PRO A 654 21.39 -0.57 3.98
N LEU A 655 21.06 0.35 4.89
CA LEU A 655 22.00 0.94 5.83
C LEU A 655 22.03 0.13 7.14
N SER A 656 20.85 -0.12 7.71
CA SER A 656 20.70 -0.74 9.03
C SER A 656 21.14 -2.20 9.07
N VAL A 657 21.07 -2.94 7.96
CA VAL A 657 21.59 -4.31 7.89
C VAL A 657 23.11 -4.36 7.88
N LEU A 658 23.76 -3.30 7.42
CA LEU A 658 25.21 -3.16 7.41
C LEU A 658 25.74 -2.50 8.69
N GLY A 659 24.87 -2.14 9.63
CA GLY A 659 25.24 -1.66 10.96
C GLY A 659 25.18 -0.15 11.16
N TRP A 660 24.69 0.61 10.17
CA TRP A 660 24.31 2.01 10.40
C TRP A 660 23.29 2.08 11.56
N PRO A 661 23.41 3.02 12.51
CA PRO A 661 24.17 4.28 12.42
C PRO A 661 25.62 4.23 12.88
N GLU A 662 26.09 3.07 13.31
CA GLU A 662 27.48 2.88 13.72
C GLU A 662 28.41 2.76 12.49
N GLU A 663 29.68 3.17 12.64
CA GLU A 663 30.70 3.03 11.59
C GLU A 663 31.35 1.64 11.59
N THR A 664 30.54 0.62 11.32
CA THR A 664 30.99 -0.78 11.31
C THR A 664 31.92 -1.08 10.12
N GLU A 665 32.63 -2.21 10.18
CA GLU A 665 33.41 -2.69 9.04
C GLU A 665 32.52 -3.15 7.87
N ASP A 666 31.32 -3.66 8.15
CA ASP A 666 30.38 -4.09 7.12
C ASP A 666 29.87 -2.90 6.28
N ILE A 667 29.53 -1.76 6.89
CA ILE A 667 29.09 -0.59 6.12
C ILE A 667 30.23 -0.02 5.27
N LYS A 668 31.47 -0.03 5.77
CA LYS A 668 32.66 0.40 5.00
C LYS A 668 32.95 -0.52 3.82
N ALA A 669 32.76 -1.83 4.00
CA ALA A 669 33.10 -2.84 2.98
C ALA A 669 31.99 -3.05 1.94
N PHE A 670 30.72 -2.90 2.33
CA PHE A 670 29.57 -3.37 1.53
C PHE A 670 28.57 -2.28 1.13
N TYR A 671 28.74 -1.03 1.59
CA TYR A 671 27.97 0.12 1.09
C TYR A 671 28.84 0.94 0.12
N PRO A 672 28.29 1.40 -1.03
CA PRO A 672 26.92 1.20 -1.53
C PRO A 672 26.64 -0.24 -2.01
N THR A 673 25.37 -0.64 -1.97
CA THR A 673 24.93 -1.96 -2.48
C THR A 673 25.04 -2.02 -4.01
N SER A 674 25.08 -3.24 -4.58
CA SER A 674 25.34 -3.43 -6.01
C SER A 674 24.06 -3.52 -6.85
N VAL A 675 23.07 -4.28 -6.37
CA VAL A 675 21.81 -4.53 -7.09
C VAL A 675 20.64 -4.59 -6.10
N LEU A 676 19.53 -3.94 -6.46
CA LEU A 676 18.24 -4.12 -5.82
C LEU A 676 17.26 -4.74 -6.82
N GLU A 677 16.96 -6.02 -6.65
CA GLU A 677 15.97 -6.74 -7.46
C GLU A 677 14.69 -6.90 -6.67
N THR A 678 13.55 -6.54 -7.27
CA THR A 678 12.24 -6.69 -6.63
C THR A 678 11.10 -6.62 -7.64
N GLY A 679 9.88 -6.92 -7.17
CA GLY A 679 8.65 -6.70 -7.93
C GLY A 679 8.36 -5.21 -8.13
N HIS A 680 7.79 -4.86 -9.29
CA HIS A 680 7.40 -3.48 -9.60
C HIS A 680 6.33 -2.92 -8.65
N ASP A 681 5.61 -3.78 -7.93
CA ASP A 681 4.60 -3.42 -6.97
C ASP A 681 5.15 -2.61 -5.79
N ILE A 682 6.43 -2.77 -5.44
CA ILE A 682 7.08 -2.00 -4.36
C ILE A 682 8.03 -0.89 -4.84
N LEU A 683 8.01 -0.58 -6.14
CA LEU A 683 8.80 0.52 -6.72
C LEU A 683 8.56 1.86 -6.01
N PHE A 684 7.34 2.07 -5.51
CA PHE A 684 6.94 3.30 -4.82
C PHE A 684 6.75 3.14 -3.30
N PHE A 685 7.02 1.96 -2.74
CA PHE A 685 6.86 1.71 -1.30
C PHE A 685 8.22 1.54 -0.60
N GLY A 686 9.02 0.58 -1.07
CA GLY A 686 10.33 0.26 -0.48
C GLY A 686 11.46 1.03 -1.16
N LEU A 687 11.43 1.09 -2.49
CA LEU A 687 12.51 1.61 -3.33
C LEU A 687 12.81 3.11 -3.20
N LEU A 688 11.87 3.91 -2.69
CA LEU A 688 12.06 5.34 -2.46
C LEU A 688 12.72 5.67 -1.13
N GLY A 689 12.63 4.75 -0.17
CA GLY A 689 13.36 4.85 1.09
C GLY A 689 14.79 4.31 0.99
N TRP A 690 15.03 3.36 0.06
CA TRP A 690 16.32 2.74 -0.26
C TRP A 690 17.14 3.64 -1.18
#